data_AF-A0AB38BPD5-F1
#
_entry.id   AF-A0AB38BPD5-F1
#
_cell.length_a   1.000
_cell.length_b   1.000
_cell.length_c   1.000
_cell.angle_alpha   90.00
_cell.angle_beta   90.00
_cell.angle_gamma   90.00
#
_symmetry.space_group_name_H-M   'P 1'
#
loop_
_entity.id
_entity.type
_entity.pdbx_description
1 polymer ?
#
loop_
_entity_poly.entity_id
_entity_poly.type
_entity_poly.pdbx_seq_one_letter_code
_entity_poly.pdbx_strand_id
1 'polypeptide(L)'
;MSASGTKKRPSFAQVKSAALRNVDKVLAHWLPNGKRVDGGKEYTAPNPTRTDKRAGSLKISISKGTWSDFATGDKGGDLIDLVRYIDGGTDVEACNKLADLLGVTADSAPAKPESAKSKAPEWITIQPIPAEAMNKCPVKHRQHGTPSKVWIYRDDQGQPLMALYRFDLGPDEEGKPKKVFAPLTWCKRSDGETTQWRWQGLPEPRPLLRRDELAQRTDAPVVLCEGEKAADAAADLMPNYVATCWPNGSNSWHKADLTPLKGRDVLLWPDNDDSGKTCMEAVANKLREVGAGSVRVMALEVFKRKPTMKNERAAFAKGGQWDNGDDAADAAAKDWTAAHFAELERSGELFSVEEKVPAAEEPEPTPKAKTKPAAKRPAKPKNDLMPGGFRLTPEGVFYAGDDGEARPVCSPLEILARTRDDKGHNWGLLVEFDDPDGAKKRWNIPARTMTGDFGKDVLGPLVDMGLRLAGSRSGRNARNDLQSYLGGFDSAQRARLVTRLGWHDSAFLLPEQQVGAHSEHLHFYEAGSQLPPISESGTLEQWQEQIGALCIGNHRLAFVVGVALAGPLLHMLGHESGGFHLYGDSSGGKTTHLQVAASIYGGPRLVRSWRSTDNALESIAAAHSDGLLVLDEIGMCDPRIIGETVYMLGNGTGKARANDRGQAGRQVQEWRLLFLSTGEKTLAQHMAEANKELKAGMEVRMLAVPADASKGLGMFDALNGFDDAAALSDALKARVAKYYGTPLTAFLTALCEPDKRHAWSAILRRTLEGFIAKSLPASASGQAHRAAARFGLAAAAGELATAMGITGWPDGTATTAARVCLNAWMNERGGVGNFEGDAIVSRLRQVIERFGESRFTRWESAAAKIDEHGPRTIDRLGFRKTMEHGLGDSLHTTNTYYVLPESWRSEIFRGMNINAVNKELIRRGVLEPGPDGKASCAVRLPGLGTQRCYVVKTVPGTDESEAQAA
;
A
#
# COMPACT_ATOMS: atom_id res chain seq x y z
N MET A 1 11.89 -36.74 -57.83
CA MET A 1 10.77 -36.16 -57.07
C MET A 1 11.10 -36.27 -55.60
N SER A 2 11.35 -35.12 -54.97
CA SER A 2 12.04 -34.98 -53.68
C SER A 2 11.03 -34.82 -52.54
N ALA A 3 11.30 -35.47 -51.41
CA ALA A 3 10.48 -35.44 -50.20
C ALA A 3 10.38 -34.02 -49.58
N SER A 4 9.15 -33.61 -49.23
CA SER A 4 8.86 -32.36 -48.52
C SER A 4 8.62 -32.65 -47.03
N GLY A 5 9.69 -32.78 -46.24
CA GLY A 5 9.61 -32.82 -44.78
C GLY A 5 9.35 -31.43 -44.21
N THR A 6 8.36 -31.31 -43.33
CA THR A 6 8.07 -30.08 -42.57
C THR A 6 9.21 -29.80 -41.59
N LYS A 7 10.08 -28.83 -41.92
CA LYS A 7 11.16 -28.38 -41.03
C LYS A 7 10.57 -27.79 -39.74
N LYS A 8 10.97 -28.35 -38.59
CA LYS A 8 10.68 -27.84 -37.25
C LYS A 8 11.31 -26.44 -37.11
N ARG A 9 10.51 -25.41 -36.81
CA ARG A 9 10.99 -24.01 -36.67
C ARG A 9 11.60 -23.78 -35.28
N PRO A 10 12.65 -22.93 -35.15
CA PRO A 10 13.27 -22.64 -33.87
C PRO A 10 12.36 -21.83 -32.94
N SER A 11 12.55 -21.97 -31.63
CA SER A 11 11.83 -21.19 -30.63
C SER A 11 12.30 -19.72 -30.59
N PHE A 12 11.41 -18.82 -30.14
CA PHE A 12 11.75 -17.41 -29.89
C PHE A 12 12.99 -17.23 -29.01
N ALA A 13 13.18 -18.09 -28.00
CA ALA A 13 14.34 -18.02 -27.13
C ALA A 13 15.66 -18.34 -27.87
N GLN A 14 15.65 -19.32 -28.78
CA GLN A 14 16.82 -19.66 -29.60
C GLN A 14 17.18 -18.51 -30.55
N VAL A 15 16.17 -17.95 -31.23
CA VAL A 15 16.36 -16.84 -32.16
C VAL A 15 16.83 -15.57 -31.44
N LYS A 16 16.23 -15.24 -30.29
CA LYS A 16 16.63 -14.10 -29.45
C LYS A 16 18.09 -14.20 -28.99
N SER A 17 18.51 -15.38 -28.52
CA SER A 17 19.89 -15.63 -28.11
C SER A 17 20.88 -15.56 -29.28
N ALA A 18 20.52 -16.12 -30.44
CA ALA A 18 21.34 -16.06 -31.64
C ALA A 18 21.44 -14.63 -32.20
N ALA A 19 20.35 -13.87 -32.18
CA ALA A 19 20.29 -12.50 -32.66
C ALA A 19 21.16 -11.58 -31.80
N LEU A 20 21.13 -11.73 -30.48
CA LEU A 20 21.99 -10.93 -29.60
C LEU A 20 23.48 -11.26 -29.78
N ARG A 21 23.83 -12.54 -29.96
CA ARG A 21 25.22 -12.97 -30.25
C ARG A 21 25.73 -12.45 -31.59
N ASN A 22 24.84 -12.25 -32.55
CA ASN A 22 25.14 -11.77 -33.90
C ASN A 22 24.56 -10.37 -34.15
N VAL A 23 24.49 -9.53 -33.11
CA VAL A 23 23.81 -8.22 -33.15
C VAL A 23 24.34 -7.33 -34.27
N ASP A 24 25.64 -7.36 -34.56
CA ASP A 24 26.22 -6.59 -35.68
C ASP A 24 25.69 -7.05 -37.04
N LYS A 25 25.49 -8.36 -37.25
CA LYS A 25 24.94 -8.90 -38.49
C LYS A 25 23.47 -8.51 -38.64
N VAL A 26 22.71 -8.52 -37.55
CA VAL A 26 21.30 -8.10 -37.53
C VAL A 26 21.19 -6.60 -37.84
N LEU A 27 21.98 -5.77 -37.17
CA LEU A 27 21.95 -4.32 -37.36
C LEU A 27 22.48 -3.91 -38.74
N ALA A 28 23.49 -4.59 -39.28
CA ALA A 28 23.95 -4.34 -40.64
C ALA A 28 22.89 -4.67 -41.70
N HIS A 29 22.01 -5.63 -41.44
CA HIS A 29 20.95 -6.02 -42.37
C HIS A 29 19.76 -5.05 -42.34
N TRP A 30 19.22 -4.77 -41.16
CA TRP A 30 18.02 -3.91 -41.01
C TRP A 30 18.33 -2.42 -40.85
N LEU A 31 19.53 -2.06 -40.42
CA LEU A 31 19.98 -0.68 -40.18
C LEU A 31 21.39 -0.43 -40.76
N PRO A 32 21.58 -0.61 -42.08
CA PRO A 32 22.90 -0.59 -42.73
C PRO A 32 23.62 0.76 -42.64
N ASN A 33 22.88 1.86 -42.48
CA ASN A 33 23.42 3.22 -42.39
C ASN A 33 23.66 3.69 -40.95
N GLY A 34 23.73 2.76 -40.00
CA GLY A 34 23.99 3.07 -38.60
C GLY A 34 25.46 3.12 -38.23
N LYS A 35 25.74 3.68 -37.05
CA LYS A 35 27.09 3.76 -36.48
C LYS A 35 27.05 3.48 -34.99
N ARG A 36 28.15 2.94 -34.47
CA ARG A 36 28.34 2.80 -33.03
C ARG A 36 28.63 4.15 -32.38
N VAL A 37 28.04 4.37 -31.21
CA VAL A 37 28.22 5.56 -30.37
C VAL A 37 28.44 5.11 -28.92
N ASP A 38 28.75 6.05 -28.02
CA ASP A 38 29.00 5.79 -26.60
C ASP A 38 30.06 4.69 -26.34
N GLY A 39 31.26 4.88 -26.89
CA GLY A 39 32.36 3.93 -26.70
C GLY A 39 32.08 2.52 -27.26
N GLY A 40 31.14 2.39 -28.20
CA GLY A 40 30.79 1.12 -28.83
C GLY A 40 29.66 0.34 -28.15
N LYS A 41 29.06 0.90 -27.08
CA LYS A 41 27.98 0.28 -26.30
C LYS A 41 26.60 0.45 -26.93
N GLU A 42 26.41 1.50 -27.72
CA GLU A 42 25.18 1.81 -28.43
C GLU A 42 25.39 1.85 -29.95
N TYR A 43 24.33 1.58 -30.69
CA TYR A 43 24.28 1.74 -32.15
C TYR A 43 23.12 2.67 -32.49
N THR A 44 23.37 3.64 -33.36
CA THR A 44 22.34 4.59 -33.82
C THR A 44 22.29 4.63 -35.33
N ALA A 45 21.08 4.70 -35.88
CA ALA A 45 20.83 4.72 -37.32
C ALA A 45 19.68 5.70 -37.66
N PRO A 46 19.57 6.15 -38.91
CA PRO A 46 18.33 6.74 -39.39
C PRO A 46 17.20 5.70 -39.28
N ASN A 47 16.03 6.08 -38.78
CA ASN A 47 14.92 5.15 -38.62
C ASN A 47 14.26 4.85 -39.99
N PRO A 48 14.27 3.60 -40.49
CA PRO A 48 13.70 3.26 -41.80
C PRO A 48 12.18 3.41 -41.89
N THR A 49 11.48 3.39 -40.76
CA THR A 49 10.02 3.57 -40.68
C THR A 49 9.60 5.04 -40.78
N ARG A 50 10.58 5.95 -40.91
CA ARG A 50 10.42 7.41 -40.89
C ARG A 50 11.25 8.06 -41.99
N THR A 51 10.87 9.26 -42.40
CA THR A 51 11.60 10.05 -43.41
C THR A 51 12.84 10.75 -42.84
N ASP A 52 13.58 10.08 -41.95
CA ASP A 52 14.73 10.64 -41.26
C ASP A 52 15.99 10.59 -42.16
N LYS A 53 16.58 11.76 -42.43
CA LYS A 53 17.82 11.88 -43.25
C LYS A 53 19.12 11.80 -42.44
N ARG A 54 19.05 11.77 -41.11
CA ARG A 54 20.21 11.78 -40.20
C ARG A 54 20.01 10.79 -39.05
N ALA A 55 21.08 10.07 -38.67
CA ALA A 55 21.06 9.16 -37.52
C ALA A 55 21.04 9.93 -36.19
N GLY A 56 20.25 9.48 -35.22
CA GLY A 56 20.31 10.00 -33.84
C GLY A 56 19.13 9.66 -32.93
N SER A 57 17.92 9.50 -33.50
CA SER A 57 16.68 9.23 -32.77
C SER A 57 16.51 7.76 -32.41
N LEU A 58 16.80 6.85 -33.35
CA LEU A 58 16.77 5.41 -33.13
C LEU A 58 18.10 4.93 -32.54
N LYS A 59 18.05 4.37 -31.33
CA LYS A 59 19.20 3.83 -30.60
C LYS A 59 18.96 2.39 -30.15
N ILE A 60 20.00 1.57 -30.27
CA ILE A 60 20.00 0.15 -29.91
C ILE A 60 21.16 -0.12 -28.95
N SER A 61 20.88 -0.80 -27.84
CA SER A 61 21.92 -1.28 -26.93
C SER A 61 22.55 -2.56 -27.49
N ILE A 62 23.85 -2.53 -27.78
CA ILE A 62 24.57 -3.69 -28.33
C ILE A 62 24.59 -4.86 -27.34
N SER A 63 24.72 -4.58 -26.04
CA SER A 63 24.82 -5.62 -25.00
C SER A 63 23.48 -6.29 -24.66
N LYS A 64 22.36 -5.58 -24.86
CA LYS A 64 21.02 -6.04 -24.43
C LYS A 64 20.08 -6.32 -25.59
N GLY A 65 20.34 -5.80 -26.79
CA GLY A 65 19.46 -5.89 -27.95
C GLY A 65 18.18 -5.04 -27.84
N THR A 66 18.00 -4.34 -26.72
CA THR A 66 16.89 -3.40 -26.49
C THR A 66 17.09 -2.14 -27.32
N TRP A 67 16.00 -1.54 -27.79
CA TRP A 67 16.07 -0.34 -28.62
C TRP A 67 14.98 0.66 -28.27
N SER A 68 15.20 1.92 -28.64
CA SER A 68 14.23 2.99 -28.48
C SER A 68 14.40 4.01 -29.60
N ASP A 69 13.29 4.45 -30.18
CA ASP A 69 13.21 5.67 -30.97
C ASP A 69 12.78 6.83 -30.07
N PHE A 70 13.74 7.71 -29.77
CA PHE A 70 13.53 8.85 -28.89
C PHE A 70 12.68 9.97 -29.49
N ALA A 71 12.37 9.95 -30.79
CA ALA A 71 11.50 10.97 -31.38
C ALA A 71 10.02 10.56 -31.42
N THR A 72 9.68 9.27 -31.36
CA THR A 72 8.29 8.79 -31.27
C THR A 72 7.95 8.15 -29.93
N GLY A 73 8.96 7.74 -29.15
CA GLY A 73 8.79 7.02 -27.89
C GLY A 73 8.61 5.50 -28.07
N ASP A 74 8.65 5.00 -29.31
CA ASP A 74 8.60 3.57 -29.60
C ASP A 74 9.83 2.87 -29.03
N LYS A 75 9.63 1.68 -28.44
CA LYS A 75 10.70 0.90 -27.83
C LYS A 75 10.41 -0.58 -27.88
N GLY A 76 11.46 -1.39 -27.94
CA GLY A 76 11.38 -2.85 -27.94
C GLY A 76 12.37 -3.49 -26.98
N GLY A 77 11.97 -4.65 -26.45
CA GLY A 77 12.71 -5.40 -25.45
C GLY A 77 13.81 -6.29 -26.03
N ASP A 78 13.82 -6.50 -27.35
CA ASP A 78 14.85 -7.25 -28.07
C ASP A 78 14.88 -6.95 -29.58
N LEU A 79 15.72 -7.69 -30.30
CA LEU A 79 15.90 -7.54 -31.76
C LEU A 79 14.74 -8.15 -32.57
N ILE A 80 13.92 -9.04 -32.00
CA ILE A 80 12.70 -9.54 -32.66
C ILE A 80 11.67 -8.41 -32.69
N ASP A 81 11.51 -7.69 -31.57
CA ASP A 81 10.70 -6.47 -31.52
C ASP A 81 11.20 -5.41 -32.52
N LEU A 82 12.53 -5.29 -32.68
CA LEU A 82 13.13 -4.35 -33.63
C LEU A 82 12.76 -4.68 -35.08
N VAL A 83 12.87 -5.96 -35.45
CA VAL A 83 12.51 -6.41 -36.80
C VAL A 83 11.02 -6.29 -37.04
N ARG A 84 10.18 -6.60 -36.04
CA ARG A 84 8.73 -6.37 -36.15
C ARG A 84 8.39 -4.90 -36.32
N TYR A 85 9.10 -4.02 -35.62
CA TYR A 85 8.90 -2.58 -35.76
C TYR A 85 9.31 -2.06 -37.14
N ILE A 86 10.46 -2.51 -37.67
CA ILE A 86 10.99 -2.05 -38.96
C ILE A 86 10.18 -2.61 -40.14
N ASP A 87 9.89 -3.90 -40.13
CA ASP A 87 9.26 -4.59 -41.27
C ASP A 87 7.73 -4.69 -41.17
N GLY A 88 7.16 -4.40 -40.00
CA GLY A 88 5.76 -4.72 -39.68
C GLY A 88 5.49 -6.22 -39.52
N GLY A 89 4.24 -6.56 -39.19
CA GLY A 89 3.76 -7.95 -39.06
C GLY A 89 3.73 -8.49 -37.62
N THR A 90 3.62 -9.81 -37.50
CA THR A 90 3.52 -10.54 -36.22
C THR A 90 4.89 -10.88 -35.64
N ASP A 91 4.95 -11.12 -34.33
CA ASP A 91 6.17 -11.58 -33.64
C ASP A 91 6.72 -12.88 -34.27
N VAL A 92 5.84 -13.76 -34.76
CA VAL A 92 6.21 -15.02 -35.40
C VAL A 92 6.93 -14.77 -36.73
N GLU A 93 6.46 -13.82 -37.54
CA GLU A 93 7.09 -13.46 -38.81
C GLU A 93 8.46 -12.82 -38.60
N ALA A 94 8.58 -11.87 -37.67
CA ALA A 94 9.85 -11.25 -37.32
C ALA A 94 10.86 -12.27 -36.77
N CYS A 95 10.40 -13.19 -35.92
CA CYS A 95 11.22 -14.29 -35.40
C CYS A 95 11.71 -15.22 -36.52
N ASN A 96 10.86 -15.55 -37.50
CA ASN A 96 11.25 -16.40 -38.62
C ASN A 96 12.27 -15.71 -39.54
N LYS A 97 12.08 -14.42 -39.85
CA LYS A 97 13.04 -13.64 -40.64
C LYS A 97 14.42 -13.59 -39.98
N LEU A 98 14.47 -13.41 -38.66
CA LEU A 98 15.71 -13.44 -37.90
C LEU A 98 16.33 -14.84 -37.87
N ALA A 99 15.52 -15.89 -37.71
CA ALA A 99 15.99 -17.27 -37.78
C ALA A 99 16.64 -17.58 -39.13
N ASP A 100 16.01 -17.14 -40.23
CA ASP A 100 16.49 -17.36 -41.59
C ASP A 100 17.80 -16.59 -41.86
N LEU A 101 17.89 -15.31 -41.46
CA LEU A 101 19.14 -14.53 -41.61
C LEU A 101 20.31 -15.16 -40.84
N LEU A 102 20.03 -15.70 -39.66
CA LEU A 102 21.02 -16.22 -38.73
C LEU A 102 21.28 -17.72 -38.91
N GLY A 103 20.53 -18.41 -39.77
CA GLY A 103 20.64 -19.85 -39.99
C GLY A 103 20.30 -20.69 -38.76
N VAL A 104 19.38 -20.22 -37.91
CA VAL A 104 19.00 -20.90 -36.66
C VAL A 104 18.01 -22.02 -36.97
N THR A 105 18.39 -23.27 -36.70
CA THR A 105 17.51 -24.44 -36.83
C THR A 105 17.03 -24.93 -35.46
N ALA A 106 15.91 -25.66 -35.41
CA ALA A 106 15.33 -26.15 -34.16
C ALA A 106 16.28 -27.04 -33.33
N ASP A 107 17.26 -27.68 -33.97
CA ASP A 107 18.24 -28.59 -33.34
C ASP A 107 19.52 -27.88 -32.85
N SER A 108 19.63 -26.56 -33.06
CA SER A 108 20.72 -25.77 -32.51
C SER A 108 20.46 -25.47 -31.02
N ALA A 109 21.13 -26.23 -30.15
CA ALA A 109 21.10 -25.99 -28.71
C ALA A 109 21.97 -24.78 -28.33
N PRO A 110 21.47 -23.83 -27.52
CA PRO A 110 22.32 -22.95 -26.73
C PRO A 110 22.37 -23.43 -25.28
N ALA A 111 23.60 -23.60 -24.76
CA ALA A 111 23.86 -23.67 -23.33
C ALA A 111 23.40 -22.37 -22.65
N LYS A 112 22.63 -22.51 -21.56
CA LYS A 112 22.20 -21.39 -20.71
C LYS A 112 23.40 -20.74 -20.00
N PRO A 113 23.50 -19.41 -19.92
CA PRO A 113 24.00 -18.75 -18.73
C PRO A 113 22.86 -18.68 -17.71
N GLU A 114 23.01 -19.38 -16.60
CA GLU A 114 22.11 -19.29 -15.45
C GLU A 114 22.24 -17.93 -14.77
N SER A 115 21.12 -17.22 -14.61
CA SER A 115 20.92 -16.35 -13.44
C SER A 115 19.87 -17.00 -12.54
N ALA A 116 20.25 -18.11 -11.92
CA ALA A 116 19.50 -18.68 -10.83
C ALA A 116 19.73 -17.82 -9.58
N LYS A 117 18.79 -16.92 -9.26
CA LYS A 117 18.53 -16.64 -7.84
C LYS A 117 17.73 -17.83 -7.32
N SER A 118 18.44 -18.87 -6.89
CA SER A 118 17.87 -19.89 -6.00
C SER A 118 17.38 -19.16 -4.74
N LYS A 119 16.12 -19.36 -4.37
CA LYS A 119 15.70 -19.03 -3.00
C LYS A 119 16.53 -19.91 -2.08
N ALA A 120 17.46 -19.29 -1.37
CA ALA A 120 18.25 -19.96 -0.35
C ALA A 120 17.31 -20.59 0.70
N PRO A 121 17.73 -21.69 1.36
CA PRO A 121 17.01 -22.28 2.49
C PRO A 121 16.75 -21.23 3.58
N GLU A 122 15.56 -21.29 4.17
CA GLU A 122 15.13 -20.38 5.25
C GLU A 122 15.97 -20.68 6.51
N TRP A 123 16.69 -19.67 7.01
CA TRP A 123 17.53 -19.74 8.20
C TRP A 123 16.74 -19.18 9.39
N ILE A 124 16.46 -20.02 10.39
CA ILE A 124 15.70 -19.66 11.58
C ILE A 124 16.66 -19.33 12.71
N THR A 125 16.47 -18.19 13.38
CA THR A 125 17.31 -17.77 14.52
C THR A 125 17.08 -18.67 15.75
N ILE A 126 18.15 -19.16 16.36
CA ILE A 126 18.13 -19.86 17.66
C ILE A 126 18.29 -18.83 18.77
N GLN A 127 17.39 -18.85 19.76
CA GLN A 127 17.38 -17.94 20.90
C GLN A 127 17.14 -18.74 22.20
N PRO A 128 17.94 -18.52 23.27
CA PRO A 128 19.16 -17.72 23.29
C PRO A 128 20.30 -18.36 22.47
N ILE A 129 21.32 -17.58 22.14
CA ILE A 129 22.54 -18.06 21.47
C ILE A 129 23.30 -18.95 22.47
N PRO A 130 23.62 -20.21 22.12
CA PRO A 130 24.39 -21.10 22.99
C PRO A 130 25.77 -20.53 23.36
N ALA A 131 26.22 -20.77 24.59
CA ALA A 131 27.51 -20.27 25.09
C ALA A 131 28.69 -20.72 24.22
N GLU A 132 28.66 -21.97 23.72
CA GLU A 132 29.68 -22.52 22.84
C GLU A 132 29.73 -21.81 21.48
N ALA A 133 28.58 -21.35 20.99
CA ALA A 133 28.50 -20.57 19.75
C ALA A 133 29.04 -19.15 19.96
N MET A 134 28.72 -18.51 21.10
CA MET A 134 29.23 -17.19 21.47
C MET A 134 30.76 -17.16 21.59
N ASN A 135 31.37 -18.21 22.14
CA ASN A 135 32.83 -18.34 22.19
C ASN A 135 33.49 -18.35 20.79
N LYS A 136 32.71 -18.65 19.75
CA LYS A 136 33.12 -18.66 18.35
C LYS A 136 32.47 -17.52 17.54
N CYS A 137 32.03 -16.45 18.21
CA CYS A 137 31.42 -15.31 17.54
C CYS A 137 32.42 -14.62 16.58
N PRO A 138 32.06 -14.40 15.31
CA PRO A 138 32.92 -13.73 14.33
C PRO A 138 33.47 -12.38 14.81
N VAL A 139 34.79 -12.25 14.94
CA VAL A 139 35.43 -11.00 15.35
C VAL A 139 35.57 -9.97 14.22
N LYS A 140 35.39 -10.39 12.96
CA LYS A 140 35.51 -9.53 11.77
C LYS A 140 34.39 -9.81 10.77
N HIS A 141 33.94 -8.77 10.08
CA HIS A 141 33.01 -8.88 8.94
C HIS A 141 33.80 -9.01 7.63
N ARG A 142 33.38 -9.93 6.76
CA ARG A 142 34.09 -10.20 5.48
C ARG A 142 34.27 -8.97 4.61
N GLN A 143 33.28 -8.08 4.57
CA GLN A 143 33.27 -6.88 3.72
C GLN A 143 33.75 -5.62 4.45
N HIS A 144 33.56 -5.53 5.77
CA HIS A 144 33.75 -4.27 6.52
C HIS A 144 34.94 -4.33 7.48
N GLY A 145 35.60 -5.48 7.60
CA GLY A 145 36.78 -5.63 8.46
C GLY A 145 36.41 -5.72 9.94
N THR A 146 37.20 -5.07 10.79
CA THR A 146 37.02 -5.05 12.25
C THR A 146 35.95 -4.01 12.63
N PRO A 147 34.93 -4.36 13.44
CA PRO A 147 33.95 -3.38 13.91
C PRO A 147 34.60 -2.34 14.83
N SER A 148 34.09 -1.11 14.83
CA SER A 148 34.47 -0.08 15.81
C SER A 148 33.82 -0.32 17.16
N LYS A 149 32.62 -0.91 17.19
CA LYS A 149 31.93 -1.31 18.42
C LYS A 149 30.98 -2.48 18.18
N VAL A 150 30.75 -3.30 19.20
CA VAL A 150 29.82 -4.43 19.17
C VAL A 150 28.94 -4.39 20.41
N TRP A 151 27.62 -4.46 20.24
CA TRP A 151 26.65 -4.56 21.33
C TRP A 151 25.98 -5.92 21.33
N ILE A 152 25.80 -6.50 22.51
CA ILE A 152 25.11 -7.79 22.68
C ILE A 152 23.73 -7.50 23.27
N TYR A 153 22.69 -7.81 22.51
CA TYR A 153 21.31 -7.79 22.97
C TYR A 153 21.05 -9.07 23.76
N ARG A 154 20.44 -8.94 24.95
CA ARG A 154 20.22 -10.03 25.91
C ARG A 154 18.74 -10.17 26.25
N ASP A 155 18.34 -11.34 26.73
CA ASP A 155 17.03 -11.56 27.35
C ASP A 155 17.01 -11.11 28.82
N ASP A 156 15.88 -11.31 29.50
CA ASP A 156 15.68 -10.92 30.90
C ASP A 156 16.63 -11.66 31.87
N GLN A 157 17.19 -12.79 31.44
CA GLN A 157 18.14 -13.62 32.21
C GLN A 157 19.61 -13.35 31.83
N GLY A 158 19.87 -12.33 31.00
CA GLY A 158 21.22 -11.96 30.56
C GLY A 158 21.80 -12.85 29.46
N GLN A 159 21.02 -13.78 28.89
CA GLN A 159 21.48 -14.66 27.82
C GLN A 159 21.49 -13.92 26.47
N PRO A 160 22.53 -14.10 25.64
CA PRO A 160 22.69 -13.35 24.39
C PRO A 160 21.67 -13.78 23.32
N LEU A 161 20.99 -12.83 22.70
CA LEU A 161 19.99 -13.04 21.64
C LEU A 161 20.53 -12.67 20.25
N MET A 162 21.33 -11.60 20.17
CA MET A 162 21.90 -11.06 18.94
C MET A 162 23.13 -10.22 19.26
N ALA A 163 24.11 -10.20 18.35
CA ALA A 163 25.20 -9.24 18.38
C ALA A 163 25.00 -8.19 17.27
N LEU A 164 25.16 -6.91 17.56
CA LEU A 164 25.07 -5.82 16.60
C LEU A 164 26.45 -5.18 16.43
N TYR A 165 26.98 -5.25 15.22
CA TYR A 165 28.30 -4.72 14.87
C TYR A 165 28.15 -3.36 14.22
N ARG A 166 28.92 -2.37 14.66
CA ARG A 166 29.06 -1.07 14.00
C ARG A 166 30.42 -0.95 13.32
N PHE A 167 30.40 -0.39 12.12
CA PHE A 167 31.58 -0.03 11.35
C PHE A 167 31.50 1.46 11.02
N ASP A 168 32.51 2.21 11.46
CA ASP A 168 32.73 3.58 11.01
C ASP A 168 33.65 3.52 9.79
N LEU A 169 33.04 3.63 8.61
CA LEU A 169 33.73 3.67 7.33
C LEU A 169 34.19 5.10 7.03
N GLY A 170 35.24 5.22 6.21
CA GLY A 170 35.72 6.52 5.73
C GLY A 170 34.60 7.36 5.09
N PRO A 171 34.82 8.68 4.93
CA PRO A 171 33.80 9.58 4.42
C PRO A 171 33.29 9.13 3.04
N ASP A 172 32.00 9.36 2.78
CA ASP A 172 31.41 9.13 1.47
C ASP A 172 31.87 10.16 0.43
N GLU A 173 31.35 10.06 -0.80
CA GLU A 173 31.72 10.97 -1.91
C GLU A 173 31.41 12.45 -1.61
N GLU A 174 30.60 12.73 -0.59
CA GLU A 174 30.23 14.07 -0.12
C GLU A 174 31.00 14.51 1.14
N GLY A 175 31.94 13.70 1.63
CA GLY A 175 32.73 13.98 2.82
C GLY A 175 32.04 13.64 4.15
N LYS A 176 30.85 13.03 4.15
CA LYS A 176 30.13 12.68 5.37
C LYS A 176 30.61 11.34 5.95
N PRO A 177 30.78 11.22 7.29
CA PRO A 177 31.17 9.97 7.91
C PRO A 177 30.15 8.86 7.62
N LYS A 178 30.61 7.75 7.03
CA LYS A 178 29.73 6.65 6.65
C LYS A 178 29.71 5.57 7.74
N LYS A 179 28.57 5.31 8.35
CA LYS A 179 28.41 4.23 9.35
C LYS A 179 27.56 3.08 8.81
N VAL A 180 27.92 1.84 9.13
CA VAL A 180 27.17 0.63 8.79
C VAL A 180 26.93 -0.21 10.04
N PHE A 181 25.70 -0.70 10.19
CA PHE A 181 25.31 -1.64 11.26
C PHE A 181 25.04 -3.02 10.65
N ALA A 182 25.61 -4.06 11.23
CA ALA A 182 25.43 -5.45 10.79
C ALA A 182 24.97 -6.32 11.97
N PRO A 183 23.69 -6.67 12.05
CA PRO A 183 23.22 -7.62 13.05
C PRO A 183 23.68 -9.04 12.71
N LEU A 184 24.01 -9.79 13.75
CA LEU A 184 24.55 -11.13 13.67
C LEU A 184 23.80 -12.05 14.64
N THR A 185 23.24 -13.13 14.11
CA THR A 185 22.43 -14.11 14.85
C THR A 185 22.92 -15.54 14.59
N TRP A 186 22.74 -16.41 15.58
CA TRP A 186 23.00 -17.84 15.44
C TRP A 186 21.76 -18.52 14.85
N CYS A 187 21.91 -19.22 13.73
CA CYS A 187 20.76 -19.71 12.97
C CYS A 187 20.86 -21.19 12.65
N LYS A 188 19.70 -21.84 12.58
CA LYS A 188 19.50 -23.21 12.10
C LYS A 188 18.93 -23.19 10.70
N ARG A 189 19.47 -24.02 9.80
CA ARG A 189 18.93 -24.20 8.45
C ARG A 189 17.64 -25.02 8.51
N SER A 190 16.74 -24.84 7.54
CA SER A 190 15.49 -25.59 7.39
C SER A 190 15.63 -27.11 7.32
N ASP A 191 16.85 -27.64 7.14
CA ASP A 191 17.15 -29.08 7.21
C ASP A 191 17.20 -29.62 8.65
N GLY A 192 17.25 -28.76 9.66
CA GLY A 192 17.26 -29.17 11.05
C GLY A 192 18.60 -29.72 11.55
N GLU A 193 19.66 -29.69 10.76
CA GLU A 193 20.96 -30.27 11.11
C GLU A 193 22.09 -29.22 11.10
N THR A 194 22.01 -28.22 10.22
CA THR A 194 23.08 -27.21 10.10
C THR A 194 22.81 -26.00 10.98
N THR A 195 23.78 -25.63 11.84
CA THR A 195 23.78 -24.36 12.59
C THR A 195 24.98 -23.50 12.21
N GLN A 196 24.76 -22.20 12.01
CA GLN A 196 25.84 -21.25 11.71
C GLN A 196 25.49 -19.80 12.05
N TRP A 197 26.52 -18.98 12.19
CA TRP A 197 26.41 -17.53 12.27
C TRP A 197 25.89 -16.94 10.95
N ARG A 198 24.93 -16.03 11.03
CA ARG A 198 24.35 -15.32 9.88
C ARG A 198 24.28 -13.83 10.17
N TRP A 199 24.74 -13.02 9.22
CA TRP A 199 24.60 -11.56 9.22
C TRP A 199 23.15 -11.18 8.89
N GLN A 200 22.25 -11.47 9.83
CA GLN A 200 20.82 -11.17 9.76
C GLN A 200 20.32 -10.80 11.16
N GLY A 201 19.31 -9.91 11.22
CA GLY A 201 18.69 -9.50 12.48
C GLY A 201 17.64 -10.48 12.98
N LEU A 202 17.20 -10.26 14.22
CA LEU A 202 16.07 -10.98 14.79
C LEU A 202 14.75 -10.60 14.08
N PRO A 203 13.79 -11.55 14.01
CA PRO A 203 12.43 -11.24 13.60
C PRO A 203 11.78 -10.22 14.55
N GLU A 204 10.70 -9.61 14.11
CA GLU A 204 9.93 -8.66 14.92
C GLU A 204 9.00 -9.41 15.89
N PRO A 205 8.81 -8.92 17.13
CA PRO A 205 9.40 -7.71 17.70
C PRO A 205 10.84 -7.94 18.22
N ARG A 206 11.69 -6.91 18.11
CA ARG A 206 13.13 -6.97 18.45
C ARG A 206 13.40 -6.49 19.88
N PRO A 207 14.31 -7.13 20.62
CA PRO A 207 14.60 -6.76 22.01
C PRO A 207 15.26 -5.37 22.12
N LEU A 208 15.07 -4.73 23.28
CA LEU A 208 15.81 -3.52 23.68
C LEU A 208 17.21 -3.88 24.19
N LEU A 209 18.15 -2.93 24.06
CA LEU A 209 19.49 -3.04 24.65
C LEU A 209 19.39 -3.00 26.18
N ARG A 210 20.20 -3.79 26.91
CA ARG A 210 20.17 -3.86 28.40
C ARG A 210 18.81 -4.25 28.98
N ARG A 211 18.08 -5.12 28.26
CA ARG A 211 16.82 -5.70 28.74
C ARG A 211 16.99 -6.49 30.04
N ASP A 212 18.13 -7.15 30.22
CA ASP A 212 18.55 -7.77 31.47
C ASP A 212 18.66 -6.78 32.63
N GLU A 213 19.22 -5.59 32.41
CA GLU A 213 19.26 -4.55 33.46
C GLU A 213 17.88 -3.98 33.75
N LEU A 214 17.02 -3.82 32.74
CA LEU A 214 15.62 -3.42 32.93
C LEU A 214 14.86 -4.42 33.81
N ALA A 215 15.13 -5.71 33.65
CA ALA A 215 14.55 -6.78 34.46
C ALA A 215 15.12 -6.82 35.89
N GLN A 216 16.39 -6.48 36.09
CA GLN A 216 17.04 -6.47 37.41
C GLN A 216 16.75 -5.21 38.24
N ARG A 217 16.61 -4.04 37.60
CA ARG A 217 16.41 -2.74 38.24
C ARG A 217 14.99 -2.23 38.03
N THR A 218 13.99 -3.00 38.48
CA THR A 218 12.56 -2.77 38.23
C THR A 218 12.01 -1.43 38.71
N ASP A 219 12.70 -0.77 39.64
CA ASP A 219 12.26 0.51 40.23
C ASP A 219 13.03 1.72 39.66
N ALA A 220 14.17 1.51 39.02
CA ALA A 220 14.99 2.61 38.48
C ALA A 220 14.28 3.24 37.27
N PRO A 221 14.26 4.57 37.10
CA PRO A 221 13.71 5.18 35.88
C PRO A 221 14.53 4.77 34.64
N VAL A 222 13.92 4.88 33.46
CA VAL A 222 14.52 4.45 32.19
C VAL A 222 14.85 5.68 31.35
N VAL A 223 16.04 5.72 30.75
CA VAL A 223 16.35 6.70 29.71
C VAL A 223 16.45 5.99 28.37
N LEU A 224 15.63 6.40 27.40
CA LEU A 224 15.52 5.75 26.10
C LEU A 224 16.12 6.65 25.01
N CYS A 225 17.15 6.15 24.33
CA CYS A 225 17.89 6.82 23.26
C CYS A 225 17.62 6.17 21.89
N GLU A 226 17.95 6.85 20.79
CA GLU A 226 17.72 6.34 19.42
C GLU A 226 18.70 5.25 18.97
N GLY A 227 19.87 5.20 19.61
CA GLY A 227 20.95 4.30 19.21
C GLY A 227 21.88 3.90 20.35
N GLU A 228 22.67 2.85 20.12
CA GLU A 228 23.42 2.16 21.17
C GLU A 228 24.57 3.00 21.75
N LYS A 229 25.22 3.84 20.93
CA LYS A 229 26.29 4.72 21.41
C LYS A 229 25.73 5.79 22.36
N ALA A 230 24.58 6.37 22.04
CA ALA A 230 23.90 7.32 22.90
C ALA A 230 23.41 6.65 24.19
N ALA A 231 22.84 5.44 24.11
CA ALA A 231 22.45 4.67 25.29
C ALA A 231 23.64 4.32 26.21
N ASP A 232 24.82 4.04 25.64
CA ASP A 232 26.04 3.86 26.42
C ASP A 232 26.42 5.12 27.19
N ALA A 233 26.51 6.26 26.50
CA ALA A 233 26.82 7.52 27.14
C ALA A 233 25.77 7.95 28.17
N ALA A 234 24.48 7.69 27.90
CA ALA A 234 23.41 7.97 28.84
C ALA A 234 23.50 7.12 30.12
N ALA A 235 24.00 5.88 30.06
CA ALA A 235 24.26 5.10 31.29
C ALA A 235 25.38 5.72 32.15
N ASP A 236 26.42 6.25 31.52
CA ASP A 236 27.52 6.92 32.24
C ASP A 236 27.08 8.28 32.80
N LEU A 237 26.28 9.03 32.05
CA LEU A 237 25.76 10.36 32.43
C LEU A 237 24.60 10.28 33.44
N MET A 238 23.84 9.19 33.46
CA MET A 238 22.66 9.02 34.31
C MET A 238 22.68 7.64 35.00
N PRO A 239 23.62 7.37 35.92
CA PRO A 239 23.79 6.04 36.52
C PRO A 239 22.57 5.56 37.34
N ASN A 240 21.75 6.49 37.82
CA ASN A 240 20.50 6.19 38.53
C ASN A 240 19.38 5.69 37.59
N TYR A 241 19.54 5.88 36.28
CA TYR A 241 18.61 5.39 35.25
C TYR A 241 19.13 4.08 34.66
N VAL A 242 18.23 3.32 34.03
CA VAL A 242 18.60 2.25 33.09
C VAL A 242 18.55 2.85 31.68
N ALA A 243 19.71 3.00 31.04
CA ALA A 243 19.77 3.56 29.69
C ALA A 243 19.62 2.48 28.62
N THR A 244 18.72 2.65 27.67
CA THR A 244 18.39 1.63 26.66
C THR A 244 18.09 2.25 25.29
N CYS A 245 18.01 1.42 24.26
CA CYS A 245 17.63 1.77 22.90
C CYS A 245 17.15 0.52 22.13
N TRP A 246 16.69 0.71 20.90
CA TRP A 246 16.34 -0.36 19.96
C TRP A 246 17.43 -0.55 18.90
N PRO A 247 17.48 -1.71 18.20
CA PRO A 247 18.49 -1.96 17.19
C PRO A 247 18.17 -1.29 15.84
N ASN A 248 19.23 -0.91 15.11
CA ASN A 248 19.20 -0.39 13.74
C ASN A 248 18.65 1.05 13.57
N GLY A 249 18.86 1.91 14.56
CA GLY A 249 18.67 3.36 14.47
C GLY A 249 17.21 3.84 14.37
N SER A 250 17.05 5.16 14.23
CA SER A 250 15.79 5.91 14.40
C SER A 250 14.60 5.40 13.57
N ASN A 251 14.82 4.85 12.38
CA ASN A 251 13.75 4.30 11.53
C ASN A 251 13.23 2.92 11.96
N SER A 252 13.77 2.32 13.03
CA SER A 252 13.46 0.94 13.45
C SER A 252 12.70 0.84 14.78
N TRP A 253 12.31 1.96 15.41
CA TRP A 253 11.65 1.94 16.73
C TRP A 253 10.34 1.13 16.74
N HIS A 254 9.55 1.18 15.67
CA HIS A 254 8.26 0.46 15.54
C HIS A 254 8.42 -1.06 15.45
N LYS A 255 9.66 -1.54 15.29
CA LYS A 255 10.01 -2.97 15.24
C LYS A 255 10.47 -3.49 16.59
N ALA A 256 10.62 -2.61 17.58
CA ALA A 256 11.12 -2.94 18.90
C ALA A 256 10.01 -3.42 19.82
N ASP A 257 10.35 -4.35 20.70
CA ASP A 257 9.53 -4.76 21.84
C ASP A 257 9.65 -3.71 22.95
N LEU A 258 8.71 -2.77 23.00
CA LEU A 258 8.64 -1.74 24.04
C LEU A 258 7.89 -2.22 25.30
N THR A 259 7.37 -3.45 25.32
CA THR A 259 6.61 -3.97 26.46
C THR A 259 7.38 -4.02 27.78
N PRO A 260 8.73 -4.18 27.83
CA PRO A 260 9.50 -4.09 29.07
C PRO A 260 9.41 -2.72 29.76
N LEU A 261 8.91 -1.68 29.08
CA LEU A 261 8.79 -0.32 29.60
C LEU A 261 7.40 -0.03 30.21
N LYS A 262 6.50 -1.01 30.22
CA LYS A 262 5.19 -0.90 30.87
C LYS A 262 5.35 -0.62 32.37
N GLY A 263 4.63 0.40 32.85
CA GLY A 263 4.66 0.85 34.25
C GLY A 263 5.94 1.58 34.67
N ARG A 264 6.89 1.81 33.76
CA ARG A 264 8.19 2.46 34.08
C ARG A 264 8.12 3.97 33.84
N ASP A 265 8.91 4.75 34.58
CA ASP A 265 9.13 6.17 34.30
C ASP A 265 10.19 6.30 33.21
N VAL A 266 9.79 6.79 32.03
CA VAL A 266 10.66 6.85 30.84
C VAL A 266 11.00 8.29 30.50
N LEU A 267 12.30 8.57 30.41
CA LEU A 267 12.88 9.81 29.87
C LEU A 267 13.37 9.55 28.45
N LEU A 268 12.77 10.22 27.47
CA LEU A 268 13.18 10.17 26.08
C LEU A 268 14.31 11.16 25.83
N TRP A 269 15.40 10.68 25.23
CA TRP A 269 16.54 11.51 24.86
C TRP A 269 16.73 11.48 23.34
N PRO A 270 16.16 12.46 22.60
CA PRO A 270 16.30 12.55 21.16
C PRO A 270 17.68 13.05 20.74
N ASP A 271 18.10 12.68 19.52
CA ASP A 271 19.18 13.38 18.81
C ASP A 271 18.74 14.83 18.54
N ASN A 272 19.68 15.79 18.56
CA ASN A 272 19.40 17.21 18.40
C ASN A 272 19.14 17.62 16.94
N ASP A 273 18.20 16.95 16.29
CA ASP A 273 17.71 17.28 14.96
C ASP A 273 16.20 17.04 14.85
N ASP A 274 15.62 17.45 13.71
CA ASP A 274 14.16 17.31 13.51
C ASP A 274 13.74 15.84 13.37
N SER A 275 14.63 14.97 12.87
CA SER A 275 14.36 13.54 12.74
C SER A 275 14.27 12.87 14.10
N GLY A 276 15.18 13.22 15.02
CA GLY A 276 15.23 12.65 16.35
C GLY A 276 14.08 13.10 17.23
N LYS A 277 13.70 14.39 17.15
CA LYS A 277 12.48 14.91 17.79
C LYS A 277 11.23 14.19 17.31
N THR A 278 11.05 14.07 15.99
CA THR A 278 9.90 13.37 15.40
C THR A 278 9.88 11.89 15.79
N CYS A 279 11.05 11.25 15.86
CA CYS A 279 11.20 9.86 16.30
C CYS A 279 10.72 9.70 17.75
N MET A 280 11.23 10.52 18.67
CA MET A 280 10.87 10.44 20.09
C MET A 280 9.42 10.84 20.37
N GLU A 281 8.81 11.74 19.60
CA GLU A 281 7.37 12.03 19.70
C GLU A 281 6.52 10.79 19.37
N ALA A 282 6.88 10.06 18.32
CA ALA A 282 6.19 8.82 17.95
C ALA A 282 6.40 7.71 19.01
N VAL A 283 7.62 7.59 19.53
CA VAL A 283 7.93 6.66 20.62
C VAL A 283 7.18 7.02 21.90
N ALA A 284 7.04 8.32 22.22
CA ALA A 284 6.29 8.78 23.38
C ALA A 284 4.83 8.32 23.33
N ASN A 285 4.18 8.50 22.18
CA ASN A 285 2.82 8.03 21.96
C ASN A 285 2.73 6.51 22.15
N LYS A 286 3.69 5.75 21.60
CA LYS A 286 3.69 4.29 21.74
C LYS A 286 3.89 3.82 23.18
N LEU A 287 4.74 4.49 23.95
CA LEU A 287 4.95 4.17 25.37
C LEU A 287 3.71 4.45 26.22
N ARG A 288 2.95 5.50 25.89
CA ARG A 288 1.64 5.75 26.51
C ARG A 288 0.64 4.64 26.22
N GLU A 289 0.61 4.14 24.98
CA GLU A 289 -0.23 2.97 24.62
C GLU A 289 0.18 1.68 25.35
N VAL A 290 1.50 1.44 25.50
CA VAL A 290 2.03 0.28 26.25
C VAL A 290 1.71 0.37 27.75
N GLY A 291 1.43 1.58 28.24
CA GLY A 291 1.12 1.86 29.63
C GLY A 291 2.37 2.12 30.47
N ALA A 292 3.35 2.86 29.95
CA ALA A 292 4.46 3.41 30.74
C ALA A 292 3.91 4.29 31.89
N GLY A 293 4.60 4.30 33.04
CA GLY A 293 4.17 5.04 34.23
C GLY A 293 4.23 6.55 34.05
N SER A 294 5.31 7.04 33.43
CA SER A 294 5.42 8.41 32.92
C SER A 294 6.29 8.45 31.67
N VAL A 295 6.09 9.46 30.82
CA VAL A 295 6.89 9.67 29.61
C VAL A 295 7.26 11.15 29.53
N ARG A 296 8.53 11.46 29.81
CA ARG A 296 9.08 12.83 29.75
C ARG A 296 10.14 12.92 28.66
N VAL A 297 10.41 14.12 28.17
CA VAL A 297 11.43 14.37 27.14
C VAL A 297 12.56 15.23 27.72
N MET A 298 13.80 14.90 27.37
CA MET A 298 15.00 15.64 27.73
C MET A 298 14.94 17.08 27.20
N ALA A 299 15.12 18.08 28.06
CA ALA A 299 15.14 19.48 27.66
C ALA A 299 16.44 19.83 26.92
N LEU A 300 16.50 19.61 25.60
CA LEU A 300 17.74 19.81 24.82
C LEU A 300 18.34 21.23 24.93
N GLU A 301 17.52 22.24 25.24
CA GLU A 301 17.96 23.62 25.43
C GLU A 301 19.00 23.79 26.55
N VAL A 302 19.01 22.88 27.54
CA VAL A 302 20.00 22.92 28.64
C VAL A 302 21.43 22.78 28.13
N PHE A 303 21.62 22.07 27.01
CA PHE A 303 22.93 21.79 26.43
C PHE A 303 23.55 22.98 25.70
N LYS A 304 22.79 24.08 25.49
CA LYS A 304 23.34 25.37 25.03
C LYS A 304 24.16 26.09 26.11
N ARG A 305 24.19 25.55 27.33
CA ARG A 305 25.04 26.01 28.43
C ARG A 305 26.34 25.20 28.47
N LYS A 306 27.42 25.81 28.93
CA LYS A 306 28.69 25.12 29.11
C LYS A 306 28.72 24.46 30.50
N PRO A 307 28.93 23.13 30.61
CA PRO A 307 29.10 22.47 31.90
C PRO A 307 30.40 22.94 32.56
N THR A 308 30.36 23.23 33.86
CA THR A 308 31.48 23.73 34.65
C THR A 308 31.42 23.21 36.09
N MET A 309 32.55 23.21 36.78
CA MET A 309 32.59 22.89 38.21
C MET A 309 32.95 24.14 39.01
N LYS A 310 32.12 24.49 40.00
CA LYS A 310 32.39 25.59 40.94
C LYS A 310 32.39 25.03 42.36
N ASN A 311 33.53 25.11 43.04
CA ASN A 311 33.72 24.54 44.39
C ASN A 311 33.27 23.07 44.47
N GLU A 312 33.72 22.25 43.51
CA GLU A 312 33.38 20.81 43.40
C GLU A 312 31.89 20.51 43.19
N ARG A 313 31.05 21.51 42.90
CA ARG A 313 29.64 21.35 42.53
C ARG A 313 29.43 21.66 41.05
N ALA A 314 28.53 20.92 40.42
CA ALA A 314 28.11 21.18 39.05
C ALA A 314 27.50 22.58 38.91
N ALA A 315 27.89 23.30 37.86
CA ALA A 315 27.45 24.65 37.55
C ALA A 315 27.39 24.86 36.03
N PHE A 316 26.62 25.86 35.58
CA PHE A 316 26.40 26.12 34.16
C PHE A 316 26.83 27.55 33.78
N ALA A 317 27.73 27.67 32.80
CA ALA A 317 28.14 28.96 32.23
C ALA A 317 27.45 29.22 30.88
N LYS A 318 27.42 30.49 30.44
CA LYS A 318 26.93 30.86 29.10
C LYS A 318 27.91 30.41 28.00
N GLY A 319 27.40 30.06 26.82
CA GLY A 319 28.20 29.75 25.64
C GLY A 319 28.56 28.27 25.45
N GLY A 320 27.64 27.35 25.74
CA GLY A 320 27.77 25.94 25.35
C GLY A 320 27.48 25.76 23.86
N GLN A 321 28.06 24.72 23.27
CA GLN A 321 27.86 24.38 21.86
C GLN A 321 27.00 23.12 21.77
N TRP A 322 25.81 23.25 21.20
CA TRP A 322 24.89 22.14 20.95
C TRP A 322 24.44 22.20 19.49
N ASP A 323 25.08 21.38 18.67
CA ASP A 323 25.01 21.37 17.21
C ASP A 323 23.90 20.42 16.73
N ASN A 324 23.46 20.60 15.48
CA ASN A 324 22.45 19.74 14.87
C ASN A 324 22.97 18.29 14.79
N GLY A 325 22.18 17.35 15.29
CA GLY A 325 22.50 15.92 15.35
C GLY A 325 23.29 15.49 16.59
N ASP A 326 23.62 16.40 17.51
CA ASP A 326 24.24 16.03 18.80
C ASP A 326 23.33 15.09 19.61
N ASP A 327 23.92 14.04 20.17
CA ASP A 327 23.23 13.06 21.02
C ASP A 327 23.84 12.97 22.44
N ALA A 328 23.38 12.00 23.25
CA ALA A 328 23.91 11.79 24.59
C ALA A 328 25.44 11.51 24.61
N ALA A 329 25.99 10.90 23.56
CA ALA A 329 27.42 10.69 23.44
C ALA A 329 28.19 11.98 23.14
N ASP A 330 27.59 12.92 22.41
CA ASP A 330 28.16 14.24 22.21
C ASP A 330 28.09 15.09 23.48
N ALA A 331 27.05 14.93 24.31
CA ALA A 331 27.02 15.54 25.65
C ALA A 331 28.21 15.07 26.49
N ALA A 332 28.48 13.76 26.54
CA ALA A 332 29.65 13.21 27.25
C ALA A 332 30.98 13.73 26.67
N ALA A 333 31.09 13.85 25.34
CA ALA A 333 32.27 14.41 24.67
C ALA A 333 32.46 15.92 24.91
N LYS A 334 31.38 16.63 25.25
CA LYS A 334 31.34 18.07 25.56
C LYS A 334 31.40 18.34 27.08
N ASP A 335 32.09 17.47 27.82
CA ASP A 335 32.39 17.56 29.25
C ASP A 335 31.17 17.55 30.20
N TRP A 336 30.00 17.09 29.74
CA TRP A 336 28.88 16.83 30.65
C TRP A 336 29.18 15.60 31.50
N THR A 337 28.74 15.63 32.77
CA THR A 337 29.01 14.55 33.74
C THR A 337 27.76 14.21 34.54
N ALA A 338 27.75 13.07 35.23
CA ALA A 338 26.63 12.66 36.07
C ALA A 338 26.24 13.70 37.15
N ALA A 339 27.22 14.47 37.66
CA ALA A 339 26.95 15.55 38.61
C ALA A 339 26.11 16.69 37.99
N HIS A 340 26.30 16.98 36.69
CA HIS A 340 25.51 17.98 35.98
C HIS A 340 24.07 17.50 35.75
N PHE A 341 23.87 16.23 35.38
CA PHE A 341 22.54 15.66 35.23
C PHE A 341 21.77 15.60 36.55
N ALA A 342 22.46 15.22 37.64
CA ALA A 342 21.88 15.25 38.98
C ALA A 342 21.45 16.68 39.40
N GLU A 343 22.23 17.70 39.05
CA GLU A 343 21.87 19.10 39.32
C GLU A 343 20.69 19.58 38.46
N LEU A 344 20.63 19.22 37.16
CA LEU A 344 19.48 19.52 36.29
C LEU A 344 18.19 18.85 36.77
N GLU A 345 18.30 17.62 37.25
CA GLU A 345 17.16 16.90 37.82
C GLU A 345 16.68 17.58 39.11
N ARG A 346 17.62 17.94 40.00
CA ARG A 346 17.35 18.64 41.27
C ARG A 346 16.73 20.02 41.05
N SER A 347 17.14 20.74 40.02
CA SER A 347 16.57 22.05 39.67
C SER A 347 15.27 21.98 38.87
N GLY A 348 14.89 20.79 38.40
CA GLY A 348 13.71 20.56 37.55
C GLY A 348 13.91 20.98 36.09
N GLU A 349 15.13 21.34 35.68
CA GLU A 349 15.46 21.78 34.33
C GLU A 349 15.76 20.62 33.37
N LEU A 350 15.88 19.40 33.88
CA LEU A 350 16.17 18.21 33.07
C LEU A 350 15.05 17.88 32.07
N PHE A 351 13.80 18.18 32.43
CA PHE A 351 12.61 17.81 31.67
C PHE A 351 12.06 19.01 30.91
N SER A 352 11.64 18.81 29.66
CA SER A 352 10.82 19.80 28.96
C SER A 352 9.48 19.95 29.69
N VAL A 353 9.01 21.18 29.94
CA VAL A 353 7.73 21.43 30.62
C VAL A 353 6.59 20.78 29.83
N GLU A 354 5.84 19.88 30.45
CA GLU A 354 4.62 19.30 29.87
C GLU A 354 3.56 20.39 29.65
N GLU A 355 2.99 20.48 28.45
CA GLU A 355 1.68 21.08 28.25
C GLU A 355 0.63 20.20 28.95
N LYS A 356 0.19 20.62 30.15
CA LYS A 356 -0.99 20.07 30.81
C LYS A 356 -2.24 20.42 30.01
N VAL A 357 -2.89 19.41 29.44
CA VAL A 357 -4.33 19.45 29.15
C VAL A 357 -5.07 19.44 30.50
N PRO A 358 -5.87 20.46 30.86
CA PRO A 358 -6.62 20.43 32.11
C PRO A 358 -7.85 19.53 31.99
N ALA A 359 -8.00 18.61 32.94
CA ALA A 359 -9.23 17.87 33.18
C ALA A 359 -10.33 18.78 33.74
N ALA A 360 -11.57 18.46 33.38
CA ALA A 360 -12.79 19.18 33.76
C ALA A 360 -13.17 18.97 35.23
N GLU A 361 -13.50 20.04 35.94
CA GLU A 361 -14.39 20.03 37.11
C GLU A 361 -15.42 21.17 36.97
N GLU A 362 -16.65 20.89 37.38
CA GLU A 362 -17.91 21.63 37.12
C GLU A 362 -17.99 23.03 37.77
N PRO A 363 -18.81 23.97 37.24
CA PRO A 363 -18.95 25.31 37.78
C PRO A 363 -20.26 25.52 38.56
N GLU A 364 -20.19 26.10 39.76
CA GLU A 364 -21.21 27.00 40.34
C GLU A 364 -20.60 27.83 41.51
N PRO A 365 -21.16 28.99 41.90
CA PRO A 365 -21.48 30.17 41.10
C PRO A 365 -20.75 31.43 41.62
N THR A 366 -20.56 32.42 40.75
CA THR A 366 -19.82 33.68 40.99
C THR A 366 -20.47 34.61 42.05
N PRO A 367 -19.73 35.58 42.65
CA PRO A 367 -19.77 36.93 42.07
C PRO A 367 -18.46 37.77 42.13
N LYS A 368 -18.05 38.21 40.94
CA LYS A 368 -17.47 39.52 40.55
C LYS A 368 -16.34 40.15 41.40
N ALA A 369 -15.13 40.10 40.84
CA ALA A 369 -14.18 41.21 40.88
C ALA A 369 -13.80 41.61 39.44
N LYS A 370 -13.93 42.91 39.13
CA LYS A 370 -13.76 43.50 37.81
C LYS A 370 -12.28 43.52 37.41
N THR A 371 -11.93 42.80 36.34
CA THR A 371 -10.69 43.02 35.59
C THR A 371 -11.01 43.07 34.10
N LYS A 372 -10.51 44.12 33.45
CA LYS A 372 -10.82 44.55 32.08
C LYS A 372 -10.54 43.46 31.04
N PRO A 373 -11.29 43.41 29.93
CA PRO A 373 -11.03 42.47 28.84
C PRO A 373 -9.66 42.77 28.22
N ALA A 374 -8.81 41.74 28.09
CA ALA A 374 -7.72 41.79 27.13
C ALA A 374 -8.36 41.81 25.75
N ALA A 375 -8.32 42.98 25.10
CA ALA A 375 -8.80 43.16 23.75
C ALA A 375 -8.12 42.13 22.83
N LYS A 376 -8.92 41.42 22.02
CA LYS A 376 -8.43 40.78 20.80
C LYS A 376 -7.55 41.81 20.09
N ARG A 377 -6.27 41.52 19.93
CA ARG A 377 -5.42 42.29 19.01
C ARG A 377 -6.15 42.27 17.67
N PRO A 378 -6.49 43.43 17.09
CA PRO A 378 -7.13 43.45 15.78
C PRO A 378 -6.21 42.74 14.79
N ALA A 379 -6.77 41.91 13.92
CA ALA A 379 -6.04 41.44 12.75
C ALA A 379 -5.44 42.69 12.08
N LYS A 380 -4.13 42.68 11.81
CA LYS A 380 -3.53 43.77 11.03
C LYS A 380 -4.37 43.93 9.74
N PRO A 381 -4.77 45.16 9.34
CA PRO A 381 -5.52 45.36 8.10
C PRO A 381 -4.76 44.72 6.94
N LYS A 382 -5.48 44.13 5.96
CA LYS A 382 -4.88 43.33 4.87
C LYS A 382 -3.72 44.03 4.15
N ASN A 383 -3.75 45.37 4.08
CA ASN A 383 -2.69 46.19 3.48
C ASN A 383 -1.38 46.26 4.30
N ASP A 384 -1.40 45.96 5.60
CA ASP A 384 -0.19 45.92 6.45
C ASP A 384 0.63 44.63 6.27
N LEU A 385 0.09 43.65 5.53
CA LEU A 385 0.76 42.41 5.15
C LEU A 385 1.34 42.48 3.73
N MET A 386 1.05 43.55 2.98
CA MET A 386 1.53 43.73 1.62
C MET A 386 2.97 44.26 1.63
N PRO A 387 3.78 43.96 0.60
CA PRO A 387 5.12 44.52 0.49
C PRO A 387 5.08 46.06 0.42
N GLY A 388 6.13 46.71 0.92
CA GLY A 388 6.23 48.18 0.91
C GLY A 388 5.98 48.76 -0.48
N GLY A 389 5.16 49.80 -0.55
CA GLY A 389 4.73 50.44 -1.81
C GLY A 389 3.49 49.81 -2.46
N PHE A 390 3.04 48.62 -2.05
CA PHE A 390 1.84 47.98 -2.63
C PHE A 390 0.59 48.16 -1.78
N ARG A 391 -0.56 48.26 -2.45
CA ARG A 391 -1.88 48.29 -1.81
C ARG A 391 -2.86 47.44 -2.59
N LEU A 392 -3.62 46.60 -1.88
CA LEU A 392 -4.76 45.86 -2.41
C LEU A 392 -6.04 46.67 -2.16
N THR A 393 -6.84 46.86 -3.21
CA THR A 393 -8.18 47.49 -3.15
C THR A 393 -9.18 46.63 -3.93
N PRO A 394 -10.50 46.86 -3.79
CA PRO A 394 -11.52 46.19 -4.60
C PRO A 394 -11.36 46.39 -6.11
N GLU A 395 -10.68 47.46 -6.53
CA GLU A 395 -10.43 47.80 -7.93
C GLU A 395 -9.16 47.15 -8.50
N GLY A 396 -8.20 46.77 -7.64
CA GLY A 396 -6.94 46.17 -8.10
C GLY A 396 -5.82 46.13 -7.08
N VAL A 397 -4.67 45.65 -7.54
CA VAL A 397 -3.38 45.85 -6.87
C VAL A 397 -2.75 47.10 -7.45
N PHE A 398 -2.31 48.01 -6.58
CA PHE A 398 -1.65 49.27 -6.95
C PHE A 398 -0.26 49.35 -6.33
N TYR A 399 0.67 49.97 -7.05
CA TYR A 399 2.01 50.31 -6.58
C TYR A 399 2.18 51.82 -6.48
N ALA A 400 2.59 52.33 -5.32
CA ALA A 400 2.99 53.71 -5.11
C ALA A 400 4.51 53.77 -4.96
N GLY A 401 5.18 54.43 -5.90
CA GLY A 401 6.63 54.68 -5.84
C GLY A 401 6.97 55.84 -4.91
N ASP A 402 8.24 56.27 -4.93
CA ASP A 402 8.73 57.38 -4.10
C ASP A 402 8.05 58.73 -4.40
N ASP A 403 7.40 58.85 -5.55
CA ASP A 403 6.59 60.00 -5.97
C ASP A 403 5.17 60.02 -5.37
N GLY A 404 4.78 58.95 -4.67
CA GLY A 404 3.46 58.81 -4.05
C GLY A 404 2.31 58.58 -5.04
N GLU A 405 2.58 58.47 -6.34
CA GLU A 405 1.56 58.24 -7.36
C GLU A 405 1.19 56.75 -7.42
N ALA A 406 -0.08 56.44 -7.16
CA ALA A 406 -0.59 55.06 -7.19
C ALA A 406 -0.84 54.60 -8.63
N ARG A 407 -0.09 53.58 -9.07
CA ARG A 407 -0.14 53.00 -10.41
C ARG A 407 -0.80 51.63 -10.36
N PRO A 408 -1.79 51.33 -11.24
CA PRO A 408 -2.41 50.01 -11.27
C PRO A 408 -1.42 48.97 -11.78
N VAL A 409 -1.40 47.80 -11.12
CA VAL A 409 -0.54 46.65 -11.46
C VAL A 409 -1.39 45.58 -12.14
N CYS A 410 -2.42 45.10 -11.46
CA CYS A 410 -3.38 44.11 -11.95
C CYS A 410 -4.75 44.28 -11.29
N SER A 411 -5.75 43.53 -11.79
CA SER A 411 -7.01 43.30 -11.07
C SER A 411 -6.76 42.69 -9.68
N PRO A 412 -7.74 42.73 -8.76
CA PRO A 412 -7.53 42.28 -7.39
C PRO A 412 -6.89 40.89 -7.32
N LEU A 413 -5.78 40.78 -6.60
CA LEU A 413 -5.03 39.54 -6.41
C LEU A 413 -4.57 39.48 -4.95
N GLU A 414 -5.25 38.67 -4.14
CA GLU A 414 -4.96 38.52 -2.72
C GLU A 414 -3.93 37.40 -2.52
N ILE A 415 -2.90 37.66 -1.71
CA ILE A 415 -1.95 36.63 -1.26
C ILE A 415 -2.44 36.13 0.10
N LEU A 416 -2.93 34.90 0.15
CA LEU A 416 -3.59 34.32 1.33
C LEU A 416 -2.59 33.82 2.36
N ALA A 417 -1.51 33.15 1.92
CA ALA A 417 -0.53 32.54 2.81
C ALA A 417 0.75 32.14 2.07
N ARG A 418 1.83 31.96 2.84
CA ARG A 418 3.02 31.24 2.36
C ARG A 418 2.72 29.73 2.40
N THR A 419 3.06 29.02 1.34
CA THR A 419 2.80 27.59 1.22
C THR A 419 4.06 26.78 1.51
N ARG A 420 3.89 25.55 2.01
CA ARG A 420 4.92 24.51 2.14
C ARG A 420 4.28 23.13 2.24
N ASP A 421 5.01 22.07 1.89
CA ASP A 421 4.58 20.70 2.19
C ASP A 421 4.83 20.33 3.67
N ASP A 422 4.36 19.15 4.09
CA ASP A 422 4.52 18.57 5.43
C ASP A 422 5.97 18.59 5.95
N LYS A 423 6.94 18.33 5.07
CA LYS A 423 8.38 18.29 5.33
C LYS A 423 9.07 19.66 5.34
N GLY A 424 8.32 20.74 5.13
CA GLY A 424 8.89 22.09 5.07
C GLY A 424 9.64 22.39 3.78
N HIS A 425 9.39 21.62 2.71
CA HIS A 425 9.84 21.89 1.36
C HIS A 425 8.71 22.51 0.50
N ASN A 426 8.95 22.63 -0.81
CA ASN A 426 7.97 23.14 -1.79
C ASN A 426 7.35 24.50 -1.44
N TRP A 427 8.18 25.43 -0.96
CA TRP A 427 7.75 26.78 -0.62
C TRP A 427 7.13 27.53 -1.79
N GLY A 428 6.15 28.37 -1.50
CA GLY A 428 5.46 29.21 -2.49
C GLY A 428 4.47 30.20 -1.86
N LEU A 429 3.53 30.66 -2.68
CA LEU A 429 2.45 31.58 -2.30
C LEU A 429 1.11 31.04 -2.77
N LEU A 430 0.13 31.00 -1.86
CA LEU A 430 -1.26 30.75 -2.22
C LEU A 430 -1.94 32.08 -2.53
N VAL A 431 -2.45 32.23 -3.74
CA VAL A 431 -3.15 33.44 -4.19
C VAL A 431 -4.62 33.16 -4.51
N GLU A 432 -5.48 34.16 -4.33
CA GLU A 432 -6.90 34.16 -4.70
C GLU A 432 -7.25 35.42 -5.49
N PHE A 433 -8.04 35.28 -6.56
CA PHE A 433 -8.57 36.38 -7.37
C PHE A 433 -9.86 35.96 -8.08
N ASP A 434 -10.63 36.92 -8.57
CA ASP A 434 -11.82 36.66 -9.37
C ASP A 434 -11.48 36.75 -10.87
N ASP A 435 -12.00 35.81 -11.66
CA ASP A 435 -11.96 35.92 -13.12
C ASP A 435 -12.96 37.01 -13.63
N PRO A 436 -12.96 37.33 -14.94
CA PRO A 436 -13.86 38.35 -15.49
C PRO A 436 -15.36 38.06 -15.31
N ASP A 437 -15.73 36.80 -15.07
CA ASP A 437 -17.11 36.35 -14.84
C ASP A 437 -17.47 36.30 -13.34
N GLY A 438 -16.53 36.69 -12.46
CA GLY A 438 -16.70 36.73 -11.01
C GLY A 438 -16.48 35.39 -10.32
N ALA A 439 -15.97 34.37 -11.02
CA ALA A 439 -15.64 33.09 -10.42
C ALA A 439 -14.27 33.16 -9.74
N LYS A 440 -14.24 32.79 -8.45
CA LYS A 440 -13.02 32.73 -7.64
C LYS A 440 -12.04 31.69 -8.18
N LYS A 441 -10.78 32.10 -8.31
CA LYS A 441 -9.63 31.25 -8.65
C LYS A 441 -8.68 31.22 -7.48
N ARG A 442 -8.18 30.04 -7.15
CA ARG A 442 -7.10 29.85 -6.18
C ARG A 442 -5.94 29.14 -6.85
N TRP A 443 -4.72 29.59 -6.59
CA TRP A 443 -3.55 28.99 -7.17
C TRP A 443 -2.33 29.05 -6.25
N ASN A 444 -1.61 27.94 -6.14
CA ASN A 444 -0.31 27.90 -5.47
C ASN A 444 0.79 28.20 -6.50
N ILE A 445 1.52 29.30 -6.30
CA ILE A 445 2.68 29.70 -7.08
C ILE A 445 3.94 29.19 -6.41
N PRO A 446 4.63 28.16 -6.95
CA PRO A 446 5.86 27.64 -6.33
C PRO A 446 6.97 28.69 -6.38
N ALA A 447 7.74 28.87 -5.30
CA ALA A 447 8.81 29.86 -5.26
C ALA A 447 9.86 29.66 -6.37
N ARG A 448 10.11 28.40 -6.78
CA ARG A 448 11.02 28.07 -7.89
C ARG A 448 10.59 28.64 -9.25
N THR A 449 9.30 28.89 -9.48
CA THR A 449 8.82 29.48 -10.74
C THR A 449 8.99 31.00 -10.75
N MET A 450 9.12 31.62 -9.58
CA MET A 450 9.40 33.07 -9.46
C MET A 450 10.82 33.44 -9.91
N THR A 451 11.77 32.51 -9.83
CA THR A 451 13.18 32.69 -10.26
C THR A 451 13.43 32.31 -11.72
N GLY A 452 12.49 31.59 -12.36
CA GLY A 452 12.58 31.13 -13.75
C GLY A 452 12.08 32.17 -14.75
N ASP A 453 11.44 31.73 -15.83
CA ASP A 453 10.73 32.64 -16.73
C ASP A 453 9.38 33.02 -16.12
N PHE A 454 9.37 34.04 -15.26
CA PHE A 454 8.18 34.57 -14.60
C PHE A 454 7.00 34.80 -15.56
N GLY A 455 7.30 35.14 -16.81
CA GLY A 455 6.29 35.44 -17.82
C GLY A 455 5.51 34.22 -18.24
N LYS A 456 6.25 33.15 -18.51
CA LYS A 456 5.69 31.89 -18.94
C LYS A 456 5.16 31.07 -17.77
N ASP A 457 5.88 31.04 -16.67
CA ASP A 457 5.64 30.08 -15.58
C ASP A 457 4.75 30.63 -14.46
N VAL A 458 4.52 31.96 -14.41
CA VAL A 458 3.68 32.62 -13.40
C VAL A 458 2.60 33.49 -14.04
N LEU A 459 3.00 34.48 -14.83
CA LEU A 459 2.07 35.44 -15.42
C LEU A 459 1.13 34.80 -16.44
N GLY A 460 1.65 33.93 -17.32
CA GLY A 460 0.85 33.21 -18.31
C GLY A 460 -0.33 32.46 -17.69
N PRO A 461 -0.09 31.57 -16.71
CA PRO A 461 -1.16 30.90 -15.97
C PRO A 461 -2.14 31.83 -15.26
N LEU A 462 -1.66 32.92 -14.62
CA LEU A 462 -2.54 33.90 -13.97
C LEU A 462 -3.48 34.56 -14.98
N VAL A 463 -2.97 34.96 -16.14
CA VAL A 463 -3.77 35.59 -17.21
C VAL A 463 -4.72 34.59 -17.85
N ASP A 464 -4.28 33.35 -18.08
CA ASP A 464 -5.11 32.25 -18.60
C ASP A 464 -6.31 31.96 -17.68
N MET A 465 -6.11 32.06 -16.37
CA MET A 465 -7.17 31.95 -15.36
C MET A 465 -8.02 33.24 -15.20
N GLY A 466 -7.72 34.32 -15.92
CA GLY A 466 -8.54 35.53 -15.97
C GLY A 466 -7.99 36.76 -15.25
N LEU A 467 -6.77 36.72 -14.69
CA LEU A 467 -6.15 37.90 -14.07
C LEU A 467 -5.87 38.96 -15.14
N ARG A 468 -6.36 40.20 -14.93
CA ARG A 468 -6.12 41.31 -15.85
C ARG A 468 -4.93 42.14 -15.40
N LEU A 469 -3.93 42.30 -16.27
CA LEU A 469 -2.86 43.28 -16.05
C LEU A 469 -3.34 44.69 -16.41
N ALA A 470 -2.76 45.71 -15.77
CA ALA A 470 -3.03 47.10 -16.10
C ALA A 470 -2.56 47.44 -17.53
N GLY A 471 -3.47 48.02 -18.32
CA GLY A 471 -3.19 48.48 -19.68
C GLY A 471 -2.76 49.95 -19.71
N SER A 472 -1.46 50.24 -19.71
CA SER A 472 -0.93 51.59 -20.01
C SER A 472 0.43 51.49 -20.73
N ARG A 473 0.88 52.58 -21.36
CA ARG A 473 2.07 52.71 -22.24
C ARG A 473 3.43 52.26 -21.65
N SER A 474 3.46 51.74 -20.41
CA SER A 474 4.63 51.04 -19.83
C SER A 474 4.24 49.67 -19.24
N GLY A 475 3.73 48.76 -20.08
CA GLY A 475 3.42 47.37 -19.67
C GLY A 475 4.63 46.57 -19.13
N ARG A 476 5.86 47.09 -19.29
CA ARG A 476 7.08 46.55 -18.67
C ARG A 476 7.11 46.78 -17.15
N ASN A 477 6.49 47.85 -16.66
CA ASN A 477 6.49 48.17 -15.23
C ASN A 477 5.49 47.27 -14.49
N ALA A 478 4.24 47.14 -14.97
CA ALA A 478 3.21 46.33 -14.31
C ALA A 478 3.61 44.85 -14.10
N ARG A 479 4.36 44.25 -15.04
CA ARG A 479 4.90 42.89 -14.87
C ARG A 479 5.94 42.81 -13.74
N ASN A 480 6.90 43.74 -13.73
CA ASN A 480 7.95 43.78 -12.72
C ASN A 480 7.38 44.14 -11.34
N ASP A 481 6.37 45.02 -11.31
CA ASP A 481 5.63 45.39 -10.12
C ASP A 481 4.84 44.19 -9.58
N LEU A 482 4.19 43.39 -10.44
CA LEU A 482 3.52 42.15 -10.02
C LEU A 482 4.53 41.12 -9.46
N GLN A 483 5.69 40.98 -10.10
CA GLN A 483 6.75 40.11 -9.59
C GLN A 483 7.27 40.58 -8.23
N SER A 484 7.39 41.89 -8.03
CA SER A 484 7.82 42.50 -6.77
C SER A 484 6.73 42.39 -5.68
N TYR A 485 5.47 42.55 -6.06
CA TYR A 485 4.30 42.35 -5.20
C TYR A 485 4.26 40.92 -4.63
N LEU A 486 4.42 39.92 -5.50
CA LEU A 486 4.45 38.52 -5.10
C LEU A 486 5.72 38.20 -4.31
N GLY A 487 6.89 38.59 -4.81
CA GLY A 487 8.20 38.26 -4.20
C GLY A 487 8.46 38.93 -2.85
N GLY A 488 7.89 40.12 -2.61
CA GLY A 488 8.07 40.87 -1.37
C GLY A 488 7.11 40.47 -0.24
N PHE A 489 6.18 39.53 -0.48
CA PHE A 489 5.20 39.14 0.52
C PHE A 489 5.84 38.30 1.62
N ASP A 490 5.85 38.82 2.85
CA ASP A 490 6.29 38.10 4.02
C ASP A 490 5.25 38.18 5.14
N SER A 491 4.58 37.04 5.39
CA SER A 491 3.52 36.90 6.38
C SER A 491 3.78 35.69 7.25
N ALA A 492 3.25 35.70 8.48
CA ALA A 492 3.22 34.54 9.38
C ALA A 492 2.15 33.52 9.00
N GLN A 493 1.20 33.87 8.13
CA GLN A 493 0.15 32.96 7.66
C GLN A 493 0.75 31.82 6.83
N ARG A 494 0.30 30.60 7.11
CA ARG A 494 0.79 29.37 6.48
C ARG A 494 -0.38 28.58 5.87
N ALA A 495 -0.14 28.05 4.69
CA ALA A 495 -0.98 27.05 4.06
C ALA A 495 -0.16 25.77 3.80
N ARG A 496 -0.72 24.62 4.18
CA ARG A 496 -0.12 23.31 3.98
C ARG A 496 -0.49 22.78 2.61
N LEU A 497 0.52 22.52 1.78
CA LEU A 497 0.35 21.80 0.52
C LEU A 497 0.17 20.32 0.83
N VAL A 498 -0.93 19.74 0.36
CA VAL A 498 -1.25 18.33 0.54
C VAL A 498 -1.46 17.65 -0.81
N THR A 499 -0.98 16.42 -0.96
CA THR A 499 -1.05 15.66 -2.23
C THR A 499 -2.26 14.73 -2.29
N ARG A 500 -3.05 14.66 -1.22
CA ARG A 500 -4.27 13.85 -1.12
C ARG A 500 -5.39 14.64 -0.44
N LEU A 501 -6.62 14.34 -0.81
CA LEU A 501 -7.81 14.80 -0.08
C LEU A 501 -8.03 13.95 1.19
N GLY A 502 -9.15 14.15 1.87
CA GLY A 502 -9.50 13.37 3.06
C GLY A 502 -8.92 13.94 4.36
N TRP A 503 -8.61 13.08 5.32
CA TRP A 503 -8.20 13.50 6.66
C TRP A 503 -6.78 14.04 6.70
N HIS A 504 -6.65 15.20 7.35
CA HIS A 504 -5.41 15.83 7.80
C HIS A 504 -5.63 16.27 9.25
N ASP A 505 -5.08 15.48 10.17
CA ASP A 505 -5.34 15.57 11.62
C ASP A 505 -6.83 15.54 11.97
N SER A 506 -7.37 16.66 12.47
CA SER A 506 -8.78 16.84 12.85
C SER A 506 -9.65 17.47 11.76
N ALA A 507 -9.08 17.80 10.60
CA ALA A 507 -9.83 18.36 9.48
C ALA A 507 -9.95 17.36 8.33
N PHE A 508 -11.09 17.40 7.65
CA PHE A 508 -11.34 16.68 6.42
C PHE A 508 -11.30 17.66 5.24
N LEU A 509 -10.45 17.40 4.26
CA LEU A 509 -10.31 18.22 3.06
C LEU A 509 -11.11 17.63 1.89
N LEU A 510 -12.08 18.41 1.42
CA LEU A 510 -12.79 18.23 0.15
C LEU A 510 -12.17 19.16 -0.92
N PRO A 511 -12.48 18.97 -2.23
CA PRO A 511 -11.92 19.80 -3.30
C PRO A 511 -12.10 21.30 -3.09
N GLU A 512 -13.26 21.71 -2.59
CA GLU A 512 -13.63 23.14 -2.44
C GLU A 512 -13.78 23.59 -0.98
N GLN A 513 -13.72 22.65 -0.02
CA GLN A 513 -14.05 22.92 1.38
C GLN A 513 -13.15 22.16 2.35
N GLN A 514 -12.77 22.82 3.44
CA GLN A 514 -12.23 22.17 4.63
C GLN A 514 -13.34 22.04 5.67
N VAL A 515 -13.59 20.83 6.17
CA VAL A 515 -14.53 20.55 7.27
C VAL A 515 -13.71 20.28 8.53
N GLY A 516 -14.06 20.92 9.64
CA GLY A 516 -13.27 20.85 10.88
C GLY A 516 -12.08 21.82 10.93
N ALA A 517 -11.41 21.84 12.08
CA ALA A 517 -10.32 22.76 12.36
C ALA A 517 -8.94 22.13 12.11
N HIS A 518 -8.01 22.94 11.58
CA HIS A 518 -6.61 22.61 11.39
C HIS A 518 -5.77 23.87 11.68
N SER A 519 -4.52 23.71 12.12
CA SER A 519 -3.64 24.82 12.55
C SER A 519 -3.20 25.72 11.38
N GLU A 520 -3.11 25.15 10.18
CA GLU A 520 -2.79 25.83 8.93
C GLU A 520 -3.94 25.65 7.91
N HIS A 521 -4.05 26.54 6.91
CA HIS A 521 -5.00 26.32 5.82
C HIS A 521 -4.55 25.16 4.93
N LEU A 522 -5.39 24.16 4.69
CA LEU A 522 -5.04 23.03 3.82
C LEU A 522 -5.31 23.38 2.35
N HIS A 523 -4.33 23.14 1.48
CA HIS A 523 -4.47 23.34 0.04
C HIS A 523 -4.00 22.10 -0.72
N PHE A 524 -4.92 21.48 -1.46
CA PHE A 524 -4.58 20.35 -2.32
C PHE A 524 -3.72 20.82 -3.50
N TYR A 525 -2.52 20.25 -3.62
CA TYR A 525 -1.50 20.64 -4.59
C TYR A 525 -0.94 19.42 -5.33
N GLU A 526 -1.46 19.15 -6.52
CA GLU A 526 -0.76 18.39 -7.53
C GLU A 526 -1.24 18.71 -8.97
N ALA A 527 -0.31 18.55 -9.92
CA ALA A 527 -0.35 19.00 -11.31
C ALA A 527 -1.04 17.98 -12.24
N GLY A 528 -2.32 18.21 -12.56
CA GLY A 528 -3.00 17.58 -13.70
C GLY A 528 -4.07 16.54 -13.37
N SER A 529 -4.44 16.37 -12.09
CA SER A 529 -5.57 15.52 -11.70
C SER A 529 -6.89 16.29 -11.85
N GLN A 530 -7.86 15.68 -12.54
CA GLN A 530 -9.23 16.18 -12.53
C GLN A 530 -9.83 15.85 -11.16
N LEU A 531 -9.92 16.86 -10.30
CA LEU A 531 -10.56 16.75 -8.99
C LEU A 531 -11.95 16.11 -9.12
N PRO A 532 -12.37 15.26 -8.17
CA PRO A 532 -13.71 14.71 -8.19
C PRO A 532 -14.74 15.84 -8.12
N PRO A 533 -15.81 15.81 -8.93
CA PRO A 533 -16.85 16.85 -8.94
C PRO A 533 -17.79 16.70 -7.73
N ILE A 534 -17.22 16.75 -6.52
CA ILE A 534 -17.94 16.78 -5.24
C ILE A 534 -18.66 18.13 -5.16
N SER A 535 -19.98 18.07 -5.05
CA SER A 535 -20.86 19.24 -5.05
C SER A 535 -22.20 18.83 -4.43
N GLU A 536 -22.99 19.81 -4.03
CA GLU A 536 -24.30 19.59 -3.41
C GLU A 536 -25.42 20.06 -4.33
N SER A 537 -26.56 19.36 -4.28
CA SER A 537 -27.81 19.78 -4.90
C SER A 537 -28.99 19.24 -4.09
N GLY A 538 -29.95 20.09 -3.79
CA GLY A 538 -31.07 19.79 -2.88
C GLY A 538 -30.69 19.89 -1.40
N THR A 539 -31.62 19.51 -0.51
CA THR A 539 -31.38 19.43 0.95
C THR A 539 -31.14 18.00 1.42
N LEU A 540 -30.71 17.82 2.67
CA LEU A 540 -30.55 16.49 3.26
C LEU A 540 -31.89 15.75 3.35
N GLU A 541 -32.96 16.44 3.76
CA GLU A 541 -34.31 15.90 3.88
C GLU A 541 -34.84 15.45 2.51
N GLN A 542 -34.58 16.24 1.46
CA GLN A 542 -34.93 15.85 0.10
C GLN A 542 -34.17 14.60 -0.34
N TRP A 543 -32.88 14.48 -0.01
CA TRP A 543 -32.13 13.25 -0.29
C TRP A 543 -32.72 12.05 0.45
N GLN A 544 -33.08 12.22 1.72
CA GLN A 544 -33.70 11.16 2.55
C GLN A 544 -35.04 10.69 1.96
N GLU A 545 -35.93 11.62 1.62
CA GLU A 545 -37.26 11.31 1.06
C GLU A 545 -37.18 10.68 -0.33
N GLN A 546 -36.26 11.18 -1.17
CA GLN A 546 -36.21 10.82 -2.59
C GLN A 546 -35.32 9.60 -2.85
N ILE A 547 -34.24 9.41 -2.09
CA ILE A 547 -33.25 8.34 -2.33
C ILE A 547 -33.15 7.44 -1.11
N GLY A 548 -32.95 8.01 0.09
CA GLY A 548 -32.80 7.27 1.34
C GLY A 548 -33.95 6.30 1.60
N ALA A 549 -35.20 6.75 1.42
CA ALA A 549 -36.41 5.95 1.63
C ALA A 549 -36.50 4.73 0.71
N LEU A 550 -35.94 4.81 -0.50
CA LEU A 550 -35.93 3.68 -1.45
C LEU A 550 -34.89 2.62 -1.12
N CYS A 551 -33.92 2.94 -0.25
CA CYS A 551 -32.95 1.97 0.26
C CYS A 551 -33.58 1.05 1.32
N ILE A 552 -34.65 1.47 1.99
CA ILE A 552 -35.33 0.67 3.01
C ILE A 552 -35.97 -0.54 2.33
N GLY A 553 -35.57 -1.74 2.78
CA GLY A 553 -36.00 -3.01 2.20
C GLY A 553 -35.16 -3.47 1.00
N ASN A 554 -34.34 -2.61 0.38
CA ASN A 554 -33.41 -2.94 -0.69
C ASN A 554 -31.98 -3.07 -0.16
N HIS A 555 -31.57 -4.29 0.15
CA HIS A 555 -30.34 -4.58 0.88
C HIS A 555 -29.10 -4.14 0.12
N ARG A 556 -29.04 -4.33 -1.20
CA ARG A 556 -27.87 -3.92 -2.00
C ARG A 556 -27.77 -2.40 -2.14
N LEU A 557 -28.90 -1.69 -2.21
CA LEU A 557 -28.91 -0.21 -2.20
C LEU A 557 -28.40 0.34 -0.87
N ALA A 558 -28.99 -0.12 0.25
CA ALA A 558 -28.56 0.30 1.58
C ALA A 558 -27.09 -0.04 1.84
N PHE A 559 -26.63 -1.20 1.34
CA PHE A 559 -25.24 -1.62 1.48
C PHE A 559 -24.26 -0.67 0.76
N VAL A 560 -24.50 -0.32 -0.51
CA VAL A 560 -23.57 0.57 -1.26
C VAL A 560 -23.54 1.99 -0.69
N VAL A 561 -24.65 2.48 -0.11
CA VAL A 561 -24.68 3.73 0.67
C VAL A 561 -23.84 3.61 1.94
N GLY A 562 -23.95 2.49 2.68
CA GLY A 562 -23.10 2.21 3.83
C GLY A 562 -21.62 2.16 3.48
N VAL A 563 -21.25 1.60 2.33
CA VAL A 563 -19.87 1.61 1.81
C VAL A 563 -19.40 3.04 1.52
N ALA A 564 -20.24 3.89 0.94
CA ALA A 564 -19.91 5.29 0.67
C ALA A 564 -19.58 6.07 1.95
N LEU A 565 -20.40 5.88 2.99
CA LEU A 565 -20.24 6.50 4.31
C LEU A 565 -19.07 5.90 5.11
N ALA A 566 -18.65 4.68 4.81
CA ALA A 566 -17.53 4.04 5.47
C ALA A 566 -16.16 4.60 5.09
N GLY A 567 -16.02 5.25 3.92
CA GLY A 567 -14.76 5.84 3.45
C GLY A 567 -14.11 6.77 4.48
N PRO A 568 -14.82 7.81 4.99
CA PRO A 568 -14.29 8.73 6.00
C PRO A 568 -13.92 8.05 7.33
N LEU A 569 -14.42 6.85 7.60
CA LEU A 569 -14.17 6.15 8.86
C LEU A 569 -12.90 5.31 8.84
N LEU A 570 -12.32 5.06 7.66
CA LEU A 570 -11.10 4.25 7.52
C LEU A 570 -9.95 4.82 8.37
N HIS A 571 -9.75 6.14 8.34
CA HIS A 571 -8.72 6.81 9.13
C HIS A 571 -8.92 6.63 10.63
N MET A 572 -10.15 6.86 11.10
CA MET A 572 -10.49 6.85 12.52
C MET A 572 -10.31 5.46 13.13
N LEU A 573 -10.54 4.42 12.33
CA LEU A 573 -10.43 3.03 12.78
C LEU A 573 -9.07 2.40 12.47
N GLY A 574 -8.23 3.04 11.65
CA GLY A 574 -6.95 2.50 11.19
C GLY A 574 -7.12 1.35 10.18
N HIS A 575 -8.19 1.37 9.39
CA HIS A 575 -8.47 0.35 8.37
C HIS A 575 -7.75 0.67 7.05
N GLU A 576 -7.33 -0.37 6.34
CA GLU A 576 -6.71 -0.27 5.02
C GLU A 576 -7.74 -0.01 3.91
N SER A 577 -7.24 0.41 2.74
CA SER A 577 -8.04 0.50 1.52
C SER A 577 -8.63 -0.85 1.11
N GLY A 578 -9.68 -0.80 0.29
CA GLY A 578 -10.27 -1.99 -0.32
C GLY A 578 -11.56 -1.68 -1.03
N GLY A 579 -12.22 -2.69 -1.56
CA GLY A 579 -13.44 -2.45 -2.31
C GLY A 579 -14.36 -3.64 -2.42
N PHE A 580 -15.51 -3.36 -3.02
CA PHE A 580 -16.52 -4.36 -3.38
C PHE A 580 -16.76 -4.32 -4.88
N HIS A 581 -16.97 -5.49 -5.47
CA HIS A 581 -17.25 -5.63 -6.88
C HIS A 581 -18.60 -6.33 -7.06
N LEU A 582 -19.57 -5.60 -7.60
CA LEU A 582 -20.92 -6.09 -7.86
C LEU A 582 -20.93 -6.73 -9.24
N TYR A 583 -21.07 -8.06 -9.31
CA TYR A 583 -20.98 -8.79 -10.57
C TYR A 583 -22.24 -9.59 -10.88
N GLY A 584 -22.53 -9.77 -12.16
CA GLY A 584 -23.68 -10.55 -12.64
C GLY A 584 -24.18 -10.01 -13.97
N ASP A 585 -25.27 -10.58 -14.48
CA ASP A 585 -25.78 -10.26 -15.81
C ASP A 585 -26.01 -8.78 -16.06
N SER A 586 -25.88 -8.38 -17.32
CA SER A 586 -26.15 -7.02 -17.76
C SER A 586 -27.59 -6.60 -17.43
N SER A 587 -27.82 -5.29 -17.36
CA SER A 587 -29.15 -4.71 -17.08
C SER A 587 -29.76 -5.01 -15.70
N GLY A 588 -29.01 -5.57 -14.74
CA GLY A 588 -29.51 -5.84 -13.38
C GLY A 588 -29.62 -4.63 -12.43
N GLY A 589 -29.24 -3.41 -12.85
CA GLY A 589 -29.25 -2.21 -12.00
C GLY A 589 -27.91 -1.83 -11.34
N LYS A 590 -26.81 -2.45 -11.75
CA LYS A 590 -25.43 -2.24 -11.21
C LYS A 590 -24.99 -0.78 -11.23
N THR A 591 -25.04 -0.13 -12.39
CA THR A 591 -24.69 1.29 -12.53
C THR A 591 -25.60 2.19 -11.69
N THR A 592 -26.89 1.86 -11.56
CA THR A 592 -27.82 2.62 -10.71
C THR A 592 -27.40 2.57 -9.24
N HIS A 593 -26.98 1.40 -8.74
CA HIS A 593 -26.47 1.27 -7.37
C HIS A 593 -25.18 2.10 -7.16
N LEU A 594 -24.28 2.10 -8.14
CA LEU A 594 -23.10 2.96 -8.11
C LEU A 594 -23.45 4.45 -8.06
N GLN A 595 -24.46 4.89 -8.83
CA GLN A 595 -24.93 6.27 -8.81
C GLN A 595 -25.57 6.64 -7.46
N VAL A 596 -26.35 5.75 -6.85
CA VAL A 596 -26.91 5.96 -5.51
C VAL A 596 -25.81 6.09 -4.46
N ALA A 597 -24.77 5.25 -4.51
CA ALA A 597 -23.60 5.39 -3.62
C ALA A 597 -22.85 6.71 -3.86
N ALA A 598 -22.66 7.09 -5.13
CA ALA A 598 -22.03 8.34 -5.51
C ALA A 598 -22.82 9.57 -5.02
N SER A 599 -24.16 9.48 -4.94
CA SER A 599 -25.05 10.55 -4.47
C SER A 599 -24.74 11.05 -3.06
N ILE A 600 -24.03 10.26 -2.24
CA ILE A 600 -23.51 10.72 -0.95
C ILE A 600 -22.51 11.86 -1.12
N TYR A 601 -21.64 11.78 -2.13
CA TYR A 601 -20.56 12.73 -2.42
C TYR A 601 -20.93 13.78 -3.47
N GLY A 602 -21.80 13.45 -4.43
CA GLY A 602 -22.10 14.33 -5.56
C GLY A 602 -22.94 13.65 -6.64
N GLY A 603 -23.12 14.33 -7.78
CA GLY A 603 -23.97 13.83 -8.86
C GLY A 603 -23.39 12.64 -9.65
N PRO A 604 -24.12 12.14 -10.68
CA PRO A 604 -23.75 10.95 -11.45
C PRO A 604 -22.36 10.95 -12.08
N ARG A 605 -21.76 12.13 -12.32
CA ARG A 605 -20.41 12.29 -12.89
C ARG A 605 -19.28 11.78 -12.00
N LEU A 606 -19.55 11.46 -10.74
CA LEU A 606 -18.60 10.80 -9.86
C LEU A 606 -18.36 9.33 -10.23
N VAL A 607 -19.31 8.70 -10.93
CA VAL A 607 -19.13 7.34 -11.47
C VAL A 607 -18.19 7.41 -12.67
N ARG A 608 -17.06 6.70 -12.61
CA ARG A 608 -16.03 6.70 -13.66
C ARG A 608 -15.92 5.33 -14.30
N SER A 609 -15.48 5.26 -15.55
CA SER A 609 -15.16 3.98 -16.18
C SER A 609 -13.83 3.42 -15.66
N TRP A 610 -13.70 2.10 -15.61
CA TRP A 610 -12.42 1.41 -15.43
C TRP A 610 -11.39 1.66 -16.55
N ARG A 611 -11.80 2.25 -17.67
CA ARG A 611 -10.89 2.63 -18.77
C ARG A 611 -9.98 3.79 -18.35
N SER A 612 -8.86 3.47 -17.72
CA SER A 612 -7.85 4.43 -17.27
C SER A 612 -6.44 3.84 -17.36
N THR A 613 -5.43 4.72 -17.34
CA THR A 613 -4.03 4.29 -17.19
C THR A 613 -3.67 4.19 -15.71
N ASP A 614 -2.67 3.36 -15.36
CA ASP A 614 -2.19 3.23 -13.98
C ASP A 614 -1.91 4.59 -13.34
N ASN A 615 -1.19 5.48 -14.03
CA ASN A 615 -0.82 6.80 -13.50
C ASN A 615 -2.04 7.68 -13.25
N ALA A 616 -3.01 7.67 -14.18
CA ALA A 616 -4.23 8.44 -14.01
C ALA A 616 -5.05 7.90 -12.83
N LEU A 617 -5.09 6.58 -12.64
CA LEU A 617 -5.81 5.97 -11.53
C LEU A 617 -5.13 6.23 -10.17
N GLU A 618 -3.79 6.28 -10.11
CA GLU A 618 -3.04 6.70 -8.90
C GLU A 618 -3.46 8.12 -8.47
N SER A 619 -3.46 9.08 -9.40
CA SER A 619 -3.87 10.46 -9.12
C SER A 619 -5.35 10.58 -8.75
N ILE A 620 -6.23 9.79 -9.39
CA ILE A 620 -7.65 9.73 -9.04
C ILE A 620 -7.80 9.15 -7.62
N ALA A 621 -7.12 8.06 -7.29
CA ALA A 621 -7.19 7.44 -5.96
C ALA A 621 -6.73 8.41 -4.86
N ALA A 622 -5.63 9.15 -5.07
CA ALA A 622 -5.18 10.20 -4.16
C ALA A 622 -6.24 11.29 -3.93
N ALA A 623 -6.95 11.71 -4.99
CA ALA A 623 -8.05 12.68 -4.91
C ALA A 623 -9.34 12.10 -4.30
N HIS A 624 -9.45 10.78 -4.11
CA HIS A 624 -10.58 10.13 -3.42
C HIS A 624 -10.17 9.59 -2.02
N SER A 625 -9.05 10.06 -1.49
CA SER A 625 -8.57 9.67 -0.16
C SER A 625 -9.57 9.97 0.94
N ASP A 626 -9.66 9.05 1.88
CA ASP A 626 -10.67 8.91 2.93
C ASP A 626 -12.11 9.00 2.44
N GLY A 627 -12.34 8.64 1.18
CA GLY A 627 -13.65 8.70 0.54
C GLY A 627 -14.00 7.44 -0.22
N LEU A 628 -14.97 7.60 -1.14
CA LEU A 628 -15.44 6.57 -2.05
C LEU A 628 -14.91 6.82 -3.47
N LEU A 629 -14.31 5.81 -4.09
CA LEU A 629 -14.02 5.77 -5.52
C LEU A 629 -14.99 4.82 -6.23
N VAL A 630 -15.67 5.30 -7.28
CA VAL A 630 -16.70 4.50 -7.98
C VAL A 630 -16.27 4.22 -9.42
N LEU A 631 -16.09 2.94 -9.74
CA LEU A 631 -15.55 2.46 -11.03
C LEU A 631 -16.54 1.50 -11.72
N ASP A 632 -17.18 1.95 -12.78
CA ASP A 632 -18.15 1.19 -13.55
C ASP A 632 -17.48 0.41 -14.69
N GLU A 633 -17.98 -0.80 -14.93
CA GLU A 633 -17.61 -1.72 -16.01
C GLU A 633 -16.14 -2.14 -16.02
N ILE A 634 -15.76 -3.06 -15.12
CA ILE A 634 -14.40 -3.60 -15.01
C ILE A 634 -13.91 -4.23 -16.32
N GLY A 635 -14.82 -4.70 -17.17
CA GLY A 635 -14.52 -5.24 -18.51
C GLY A 635 -13.81 -4.25 -19.45
N MET A 636 -13.87 -2.96 -19.14
CA MET A 636 -13.16 -1.91 -19.89
C MET A 636 -11.68 -1.78 -19.49
N CYS A 637 -11.24 -2.46 -18.44
CA CYS A 637 -9.84 -2.54 -18.03
C CYS A 637 -9.13 -3.68 -18.78
N ASP A 638 -7.85 -3.50 -19.10
CA ASP A 638 -7.06 -4.57 -19.71
C ASP A 638 -6.88 -5.74 -18.71
N PRO A 639 -7.32 -6.97 -19.06
CA PRO A 639 -7.19 -8.15 -18.20
C PRO A 639 -5.76 -8.43 -17.71
N ARG A 640 -4.75 -7.94 -18.43
CA ARG A 640 -3.33 -8.11 -18.09
C ARG A 640 -2.92 -7.23 -16.91
N ILE A 641 -3.53 -6.07 -16.70
CA ILE A 641 -3.12 -5.13 -15.63
C ILE A 641 -4.10 -5.10 -14.46
N ILE A 642 -5.36 -5.52 -14.66
CA ILE A 642 -6.43 -5.37 -13.66
C ILE A 642 -6.07 -5.90 -12.26
N GLY A 643 -5.39 -7.05 -12.18
CA GLY A 643 -4.98 -7.62 -10.90
C GLY A 643 -3.96 -6.74 -10.15
N GLU A 644 -3.01 -6.12 -10.87
CA GLU A 644 -2.04 -5.18 -10.31
C GLU A 644 -2.72 -3.86 -9.93
N THR A 645 -3.69 -3.42 -10.73
CA THR A 645 -4.51 -2.22 -10.46
C THR A 645 -5.33 -2.37 -9.19
N VAL A 646 -6.04 -3.49 -9.00
CA VAL A 646 -6.78 -3.81 -7.76
C VAL A 646 -5.84 -3.90 -6.56
N TYR A 647 -4.65 -4.47 -6.76
CA TYR A 647 -3.65 -4.55 -5.70
C TYR A 647 -3.15 -3.18 -5.27
N MET A 648 -2.88 -2.28 -6.22
CA MET A 648 -2.46 -0.90 -6.00
C MET A 648 -3.55 -0.09 -5.27
N LEU A 649 -4.80 -0.15 -5.75
CA LEU A 649 -5.94 0.49 -5.09
C LEU A 649 -6.11 0.02 -3.64
N GLY A 650 -6.05 -1.30 -3.41
CA GLY A 650 -6.20 -1.90 -2.09
C GLY A 650 -5.01 -1.67 -1.15
N ASN A 651 -3.81 -1.41 -1.66
CA ASN A 651 -2.66 -1.09 -0.82
C ASN A 651 -2.57 0.38 -0.42
N GLY A 652 -3.21 1.27 -1.18
CA GLY A 652 -3.16 2.69 -0.86
C GLY A 652 -1.91 3.42 -1.32
N THR A 653 -1.12 2.86 -2.26
CA THR A 653 0.19 3.43 -2.63
C THR A 653 0.46 3.31 -4.12
N GLY A 654 0.89 4.40 -4.76
CA GLY A 654 1.34 4.46 -6.15
C GLY A 654 2.74 3.90 -6.38
N LYS A 655 3.19 3.88 -7.64
CA LYS A 655 4.54 3.38 -7.99
C LYS A 655 5.61 4.43 -7.73
N ALA A 656 6.68 4.04 -7.02
CA ALA A 656 7.88 4.86 -6.88
C ALA A 656 8.59 5.04 -8.23
N ARG A 657 9.00 6.28 -8.53
CA ARG A 657 9.73 6.61 -9.76
C ARG A 657 11.05 7.27 -9.39
N ALA A 658 12.14 6.84 -10.04
CA ALA A 658 13.39 7.58 -10.04
C ALA A 658 13.36 8.63 -11.16
N ASN A 659 14.00 9.78 -10.95
CA ASN A 659 14.23 10.74 -12.02
C ASN A 659 15.47 10.36 -12.86
N ASP A 660 15.69 11.06 -13.97
CA ASP A 660 16.80 10.84 -14.91
C ASP A 660 18.20 10.98 -14.28
N ARG A 661 18.28 11.47 -13.04
CA ARG A 661 19.51 11.62 -12.26
C ARG A 661 19.67 10.56 -11.17
N GLY A 662 18.80 9.54 -11.12
CA GLY A 662 18.87 8.46 -10.14
C GLY A 662 18.45 8.86 -8.71
N GLN A 663 17.91 10.07 -8.53
CA GLN A 663 17.31 10.52 -7.28
C GLN A 663 15.84 10.09 -7.22
N ALA A 664 15.26 10.02 -6.02
CA ALA A 664 13.82 9.85 -5.86
C ALA A 664 13.11 10.93 -6.70
N GLY A 665 12.20 10.51 -7.57
CA GLY A 665 11.42 11.39 -8.44
C GLY A 665 10.34 12.13 -7.66
N ARG A 666 9.15 12.33 -8.28
CA ARG A 666 7.97 12.82 -7.55
C ARG A 666 7.66 11.93 -6.35
N GLN A 667 7.15 12.53 -5.28
CA GLN A 667 6.69 11.82 -4.09
C GLN A 667 5.68 10.73 -4.49
N VAL A 668 5.80 9.56 -3.86
CA VAL A 668 4.88 8.45 -4.10
C VAL A 668 3.51 8.87 -3.59
N GLN A 669 2.48 8.73 -4.42
CA GLN A 669 1.12 9.01 -4.01
C GLN A 669 0.63 7.97 -3.03
N GLU A 670 -0.04 8.42 -1.98
CA GLU A 670 -0.63 7.59 -0.94
C GLU A 670 -2.10 7.95 -0.76
N TRP A 671 -2.92 6.95 -0.51
CA TRP A 671 -4.35 7.10 -0.29
C TRP A 671 -4.90 6.01 0.62
N ARG A 672 -6.05 6.29 1.21
CA ARG A 672 -6.84 5.33 1.97
C ARG A 672 -8.29 5.48 1.52
N LEU A 673 -8.86 4.51 0.82
CA LEU A 673 -10.21 4.68 0.27
C LEU A 673 -10.99 3.37 0.23
N LEU A 674 -12.31 3.48 0.16
CA LEU A 674 -13.15 2.39 -0.30
C LEU A 674 -13.47 2.60 -1.78
N PHE A 675 -13.49 1.51 -2.55
CA PHE A 675 -13.96 1.57 -3.93
C PHE A 675 -15.10 0.60 -4.21
N LEU A 676 -16.03 1.05 -5.05
CA LEU A 676 -17.10 0.23 -5.60
C LEU A 676 -16.83 -0.02 -7.07
N SER A 677 -17.01 -1.26 -7.48
CA SER A 677 -16.78 -1.74 -8.84
C SER A 677 -17.99 -2.53 -9.34
N THR A 678 -18.20 -2.56 -10.66
CA THR A 678 -19.22 -3.38 -11.31
C THR A 678 -18.66 -4.13 -12.51
N GLY A 679 -19.33 -5.20 -12.92
CA GLY A 679 -19.02 -5.91 -14.15
C GLY A 679 -19.91 -7.13 -14.37
N GLU A 680 -19.70 -7.83 -15.47
CA GLU A 680 -20.41 -9.10 -15.74
C GLU A 680 -19.71 -10.31 -15.08
N LYS A 681 -18.40 -10.22 -14.89
CA LYS A 681 -17.54 -11.31 -14.43
C LYS A 681 -16.81 -10.93 -13.15
N THR A 682 -16.53 -11.92 -12.30
CA THR A 682 -15.63 -11.75 -11.15
C THR A 682 -14.20 -11.39 -11.59
N LEU A 683 -13.40 -10.85 -10.67
CA LEU A 683 -11.97 -10.59 -10.92
C LEU A 683 -11.22 -11.86 -11.36
N ALA A 684 -11.53 -13.01 -10.74
CA ALA A 684 -10.92 -14.28 -11.08
C ALA A 684 -11.17 -14.65 -12.55
N GLN A 685 -12.44 -14.57 -12.98
CA GLN A 685 -12.85 -14.85 -14.35
C GLN A 685 -12.21 -13.87 -15.33
N HIS A 686 -12.18 -12.59 -14.99
CA HIS A 686 -11.56 -11.57 -15.85
C HIS A 686 -10.04 -11.75 -15.99
N MET A 687 -9.33 -12.12 -14.91
CA MET A 687 -7.89 -12.40 -14.99
C MET A 687 -7.58 -13.68 -15.77
N ALA A 688 -8.47 -14.67 -15.70
CA ALA A 688 -8.32 -15.93 -16.43
C ALA A 688 -8.32 -15.74 -17.96
N GLU A 689 -9.00 -14.71 -18.48
CA GLU A 689 -9.00 -14.37 -19.92
C GLU A 689 -7.60 -14.00 -20.43
N ALA A 690 -6.74 -13.46 -19.57
CA ALA A 690 -5.33 -13.19 -19.86
C ALA A 690 -4.38 -14.32 -19.40
N ASN A 691 -4.90 -15.50 -19.08
CA ASN A 691 -4.14 -16.62 -18.51
C ASN A 691 -3.34 -16.23 -17.25
N LYS A 692 -3.88 -15.32 -16.43
CA LYS A 692 -3.30 -14.93 -15.14
C LYS A 692 -4.07 -15.58 -13.98
N GLU A 693 -3.33 -16.07 -12.99
CA GLU A 693 -3.91 -16.62 -11.77
C GLU A 693 -4.22 -15.52 -10.74
N LEU A 694 -5.40 -15.61 -10.12
CA LEU A 694 -5.76 -14.75 -8.99
C LEU A 694 -4.97 -15.16 -7.75
N LYS A 695 -4.28 -14.20 -7.13
CA LYS A 695 -3.61 -14.41 -5.85
C LYS A 695 -4.59 -14.17 -4.71
N ALA A 696 -4.56 -14.99 -3.66
CA ALA A 696 -5.45 -14.85 -2.49
C ALA A 696 -5.43 -13.44 -1.85
N GLY A 697 -4.30 -12.72 -1.95
CA GLY A 697 -4.19 -11.34 -1.48
C GLY A 697 -5.00 -10.32 -2.30
N MET A 698 -5.28 -10.59 -3.58
CA MET A 698 -6.10 -9.72 -4.44
C MET A 698 -7.59 -9.89 -4.13
N GLU A 699 -8.03 -11.12 -3.87
CA GLU A 699 -9.42 -11.45 -3.55
C GLU A 699 -9.92 -10.73 -2.29
N VAL A 700 -9.08 -10.64 -1.25
CA VAL A 700 -9.45 -9.94 -0.01
C VAL A 700 -9.39 -8.41 -0.12
N ARG A 701 -8.85 -7.86 -1.21
CA ARG A 701 -8.82 -6.40 -1.48
C ARG A 701 -10.02 -5.93 -2.29
N MET A 702 -10.63 -6.82 -3.08
CA MET A 702 -11.87 -6.54 -3.81
C MET A 702 -12.85 -7.72 -3.65
N LEU A 703 -13.80 -7.55 -2.75
CA LEU A 703 -14.77 -8.60 -2.40
C LEU A 703 -15.89 -8.65 -3.46
N ALA A 704 -16.02 -9.78 -4.14
CA ALA A 704 -16.99 -9.97 -5.23
C ALA A 704 -18.39 -10.33 -4.68
N VAL A 705 -19.32 -9.38 -4.71
CA VAL A 705 -20.70 -9.58 -4.24
C VAL A 705 -21.60 -9.85 -5.46
N PRO A 706 -22.38 -10.95 -5.48
CA PRO A 706 -23.34 -11.19 -6.54
C PRO A 706 -24.34 -10.04 -6.64
N ALA A 707 -24.59 -9.55 -7.84
CA ALA A 707 -25.51 -8.45 -8.08
C ALA A 707 -26.96 -8.88 -7.85
N ASP A 708 -27.38 -10.05 -8.31
CA ASP A 708 -28.77 -10.51 -8.17
C ASP A 708 -29.20 -10.68 -6.69
N ALA A 709 -30.31 -10.06 -6.32
CA ALA A 709 -30.96 -10.23 -5.02
C ALA A 709 -31.74 -11.53 -4.87
N SER A 710 -31.80 -12.35 -5.93
CA SER A 710 -32.49 -13.63 -5.97
C SER A 710 -34.00 -13.49 -5.71
N LYS A 711 -34.56 -12.36 -6.12
CA LYS A 711 -36.00 -12.04 -6.05
C LYS A 711 -36.67 -11.91 -7.42
N GLY A 712 -35.91 -12.12 -8.50
CA GLY A 712 -36.39 -11.91 -9.87
C GLY A 712 -36.49 -10.44 -10.29
N LEU A 713 -35.93 -9.53 -9.49
CA LEU A 713 -35.97 -8.06 -9.69
C LEU A 713 -34.57 -7.47 -9.94
N GLY A 714 -33.62 -8.30 -10.37
CA GLY A 714 -32.21 -7.91 -10.50
C GLY A 714 -31.60 -7.62 -9.13
N MET A 715 -30.95 -6.45 -8.98
CA MET A 715 -30.31 -6.05 -7.72
C MET A 715 -31.29 -5.57 -6.64
N PHE A 716 -32.56 -5.35 -6.98
CA PHE A 716 -33.57 -4.87 -6.04
C PHE A 716 -34.23 -6.04 -5.30
N ASP A 717 -34.55 -5.82 -4.04
CA ASP A 717 -35.34 -6.74 -3.21
C ASP A 717 -36.83 -6.37 -3.25
N ALA A 718 -37.14 -5.07 -3.41
CA ALA A 718 -38.49 -4.53 -3.41
C ALA A 718 -38.62 -3.38 -4.42
N LEU A 719 -39.83 -3.23 -4.98
CA LEU A 719 -40.13 -2.19 -5.97
C LEU A 719 -40.58 -0.85 -5.36
N ASN A 720 -40.85 -0.78 -4.05
CA ASN A 720 -41.23 0.46 -3.34
C ASN A 720 -42.32 1.30 -4.04
N GLY A 721 -43.31 0.63 -4.65
CA GLY A 721 -44.45 1.27 -5.32
C GLY A 721 -44.24 1.59 -6.81
N PHE A 722 -43.13 1.19 -7.41
CA PHE A 722 -42.90 1.27 -8.86
C PHE A 722 -43.42 0.01 -9.59
N ASP A 723 -43.75 0.15 -10.87
CA ASP A 723 -44.33 -0.93 -11.68
C ASP A 723 -43.36 -2.10 -11.90
N ASP A 724 -42.07 -1.79 -12.11
CA ASP A 724 -41.02 -2.78 -12.30
C ASP A 724 -39.63 -2.25 -11.87
N ALA A 725 -38.62 -3.12 -11.93
CA ALA A 725 -37.25 -2.82 -11.56
C ALA A 725 -36.59 -1.77 -12.46
N ALA A 726 -37.01 -1.68 -13.74
CA ALA A 726 -36.48 -0.70 -14.68
C ALA A 726 -37.00 0.70 -14.33
N ALA A 727 -38.29 0.82 -14.04
CA ALA A 727 -38.94 2.05 -13.59
C ALA A 727 -38.33 2.56 -12.28
N LEU A 728 -38.09 1.68 -11.29
CA LEU A 728 -37.39 2.05 -10.06
C LEU A 728 -35.95 2.52 -10.36
N SER A 729 -35.23 1.79 -11.21
CA SER A 729 -33.88 2.16 -11.60
C SER A 729 -33.82 3.55 -12.26
N ASP A 730 -34.69 3.82 -13.23
CA ASP A 730 -34.69 5.10 -13.94
C ASP A 730 -35.16 6.26 -13.05
N ALA A 731 -36.10 5.99 -12.13
CA ALA A 731 -36.47 6.96 -11.09
C ALA A 731 -35.28 7.30 -10.18
N LEU A 732 -34.51 6.31 -9.73
CA LEU A 732 -33.31 6.53 -8.92
C LEU A 732 -32.27 7.37 -9.68
N LYS A 733 -31.98 7.07 -10.95
CA LYS A 733 -31.05 7.86 -11.78
C LYS A 733 -31.51 9.32 -11.88
N ALA A 734 -32.80 9.54 -12.14
CA ALA A 734 -33.38 10.88 -12.25
C ALA A 734 -33.32 11.65 -10.92
N ARG A 735 -33.51 10.98 -9.78
CA ARG A 735 -33.43 11.57 -8.44
C ARG A 735 -31.99 11.88 -8.04
N VAL A 736 -31.04 10.97 -8.29
CA VAL A 736 -29.60 11.19 -8.05
C VAL A 736 -29.05 12.35 -8.88
N ALA A 737 -29.62 12.66 -10.03
CA ALA A 737 -29.25 13.85 -10.80
C ALA A 737 -29.71 15.17 -10.17
N LYS A 738 -30.62 15.15 -9.19
CA LYS A 738 -31.23 16.32 -8.55
C LYS A 738 -30.84 16.48 -7.08
N TYR A 739 -30.70 15.37 -6.36
CA TYR A 739 -30.49 15.34 -4.90
C TYR A 739 -29.20 14.57 -4.60
N TYR A 740 -28.14 15.27 -4.20
CA TYR A 740 -26.82 14.66 -3.95
C TYR A 740 -25.90 15.56 -3.11
N GLY A 741 -24.83 14.97 -2.56
CA GLY A 741 -23.73 15.65 -1.86
C GLY A 741 -24.02 16.03 -0.41
N THR A 742 -25.27 16.40 -0.10
CA THR A 742 -25.68 16.84 1.24
C THR A 742 -25.48 15.80 2.35
N PRO A 743 -25.61 14.47 2.13
CA PRO A 743 -25.36 13.49 3.19
C PRO A 743 -23.89 13.46 3.65
N LEU A 744 -22.92 13.61 2.74
CA LEU A 744 -21.51 13.62 3.10
C LEU A 744 -21.17 14.82 3.99
N THR A 745 -21.62 16.02 3.61
CA THR A 745 -21.30 17.24 4.38
C THR A 745 -21.91 17.21 5.77
N ALA A 746 -23.15 16.73 5.89
CA ALA A 746 -23.77 16.51 7.21
C ALA A 746 -22.98 15.50 8.05
N PHE A 747 -22.57 14.38 7.43
CA PHE A 747 -21.78 13.35 8.10
C PHE A 747 -20.41 13.84 8.55
N LEU A 748 -19.65 14.50 7.68
CA LEU A 748 -18.33 15.04 7.99
C LEU A 748 -18.42 16.14 9.05
N THR A 749 -19.46 16.97 9.02
CA THR A 749 -19.70 18.00 10.05
C THR A 749 -19.86 17.35 11.42
N ALA A 750 -20.72 16.32 11.52
CA ALA A 750 -20.93 15.58 12.76
C ALA A 750 -19.66 14.82 13.24
N LEU A 751 -18.86 14.28 12.30
CA LEU A 751 -17.59 13.60 12.61
C LEU A 751 -16.49 14.56 13.08
N CYS A 752 -16.50 15.80 12.58
CA CYS A 752 -15.53 16.83 12.92
C CYS A 752 -15.95 17.68 14.14
N GLU A 753 -17.07 17.37 14.79
CA GLU A 753 -17.44 18.01 16.05
C GLU A 753 -16.35 17.80 17.12
N PRO A 754 -15.88 18.86 17.79
CA PRO A 754 -14.89 18.76 18.84
C PRO A 754 -15.29 17.73 19.91
N ASP A 755 -14.31 17.01 20.44
CA ASP A 755 -14.42 16.06 21.56
C ASP A 755 -15.29 14.80 21.32
N LYS A 756 -16.05 14.70 20.23
CA LYS A 756 -16.89 13.52 19.95
C LYS A 756 -16.19 12.40 19.18
N ARG A 757 -15.06 12.69 18.54
CA ARG A 757 -14.34 11.74 17.68
C ARG A 757 -13.96 10.43 18.39
N HIS A 758 -13.53 10.51 19.64
CA HIS A 758 -13.19 9.34 20.46
C HIS A 758 -14.44 8.47 20.74
N ALA A 759 -15.58 9.10 21.05
CA ALA A 759 -16.83 8.41 21.28
C ALA A 759 -17.33 7.70 20.00
N TRP A 760 -17.26 8.37 18.84
CA TRP A 760 -17.58 7.77 17.55
C TRP A 760 -16.69 6.56 17.25
N SER A 761 -15.38 6.68 17.44
CA SER A 761 -14.46 5.55 17.27
C SER A 761 -14.80 4.36 18.18
N ALA A 762 -15.18 4.60 19.44
CA ALA A 762 -15.58 3.53 20.36
C ALA A 762 -16.88 2.83 19.91
N ILE A 763 -17.89 3.61 19.49
CA ILE A 763 -19.16 3.07 18.98
C ILE A 763 -18.91 2.24 17.73
N LEU A 764 -18.13 2.75 16.77
CA LEU A 764 -17.81 2.06 15.54
C LEU A 764 -17.08 0.74 15.78
N ARG A 765 -16.07 0.73 16.66
CA ARG A 765 -15.33 -0.50 17.03
C ARG A 765 -16.28 -1.55 17.62
N ARG A 766 -17.13 -1.13 18.57
CA ARG A 766 -18.12 -2.02 19.20
C ARG A 766 -19.11 -2.59 18.19
N THR A 767 -19.66 -1.76 17.30
CA THR A 767 -20.61 -2.20 16.28
C THR A 767 -19.96 -3.17 15.29
N LEU A 768 -18.72 -2.90 14.88
CA LEU A 768 -17.94 -3.76 14.01
C LEU A 768 -17.65 -5.13 14.65
N GLU A 769 -17.15 -5.15 15.88
CA GLU A 769 -16.87 -6.38 16.62
C GLU A 769 -18.14 -7.22 16.82
N GLY A 770 -19.24 -6.56 17.20
CA GLY A 770 -20.55 -7.20 17.34
C GLY A 770 -21.08 -7.77 16.02
N PHE A 771 -20.84 -7.10 14.89
CA PHE A 771 -21.20 -7.60 13.56
C PHE A 771 -20.40 -8.86 13.21
N ILE A 772 -19.08 -8.85 13.39
CA ILE A 772 -18.20 -9.97 13.08
C ILE A 772 -18.58 -11.19 13.93
N ALA A 773 -18.71 -11.01 15.25
CA ALA A 773 -19.02 -12.09 16.18
C ALA A 773 -20.37 -12.78 15.90
N LYS A 774 -21.36 -12.03 15.39
CA LYS A 774 -22.67 -12.58 15.02
C LYS A 774 -22.70 -13.19 13.62
N SER A 775 -21.77 -12.82 12.75
CA SER A 775 -21.81 -13.20 11.33
C SER A 775 -20.85 -14.33 10.96
N LEU A 776 -19.84 -14.62 11.81
CA LEU A 776 -18.87 -15.68 11.57
C LEU A 776 -18.78 -16.67 12.75
N PRO A 777 -18.66 -17.99 12.48
CA PRO A 777 -18.31 -18.97 13.51
C PRO A 777 -16.84 -18.83 13.95
N ALA A 778 -16.52 -19.32 15.14
CA ALA A 778 -15.15 -19.25 15.70
C ALA A 778 -14.08 -19.97 14.85
N SER A 779 -14.48 -20.90 13.98
CA SER A 779 -13.60 -21.64 13.07
C SER A 779 -13.34 -20.94 11.73
N ALA A 780 -13.76 -19.69 11.57
CA ALA A 780 -13.66 -18.97 10.30
C ALA A 780 -12.21 -18.69 9.88
N SER A 781 -11.94 -18.78 8.57
CA SER A 781 -10.62 -18.47 8.03
C SER A 781 -10.25 -16.99 8.25
N GLY A 782 -8.95 -16.68 8.34
CA GLY A 782 -8.49 -15.28 8.44
C GLY A 782 -8.93 -14.41 7.25
N GLN A 783 -9.20 -15.00 6.09
CA GLN A 783 -9.75 -14.29 4.94
C GLN A 783 -11.23 -13.95 5.13
N ALA A 784 -12.03 -14.87 5.70
CA ALA A 784 -13.42 -14.61 6.05
C ALA A 784 -13.53 -13.50 7.11
N HIS A 785 -12.65 -13.50 8.12
CA HIS A 785 -12.59 -12.42 9.10
C HIS A 785 -12.30 -11.05 8.47
N ARG A 786 -11.32 -10.95 7.57
CA ARG A 786 -11.03 -9.69 6.86
C ARG A 786 -12.21 -9.22 5.99
N ALA A 787 -12.90 -10.16 5.33
CA ALA A 787 -14.09 -9.83 4.56
C ALA A 787 -15.21 -9.31 5.46
N ALA A 788 -15.57 -10.05 6.51
CA ALA A 788 -16.61 -9.67 7.47
C ALA A 788 -16.30 -8.34 8.16
N ALA A 789 -15.03 -8.04 8.44
CA ALA A 789 -14.65 -6.72 8.96
C ALA A 789 -14.95 -5.59 7.97
N ARG A 790 -14.77 -5.80 6.66
CA ARG A 790 -15.12 -4.78 5.65
C ARG A 790 -16.62 -4.62 5.47
N PHE A 791 -17.40 -5.71 5.47
CA PHE A 791 -18.87 -5.64 5.48
C PHE A 791 -19.38 -4.98 6.76
N GLY A 792 -18.81 -5.34 7.91
CA GLY A 792 -19.15 -4.75 9.21
C GLY A 792 -18.79 -3.27 9.31
N LEU A 793 -17.77 -2.81 8.58
CA LEU A 793 -17.47 -1.38 8.48
C LEU A 793 -18.58 -0.63 7.74
N ALA A 794 -19.10 -1.17 6.63
CA ALA A 794 -20.24 -0.58 5.92
C ALA A 794 -21.51 -0.58 6.78
N ALA A 795 -21.75 -1.66 7.56
CA ALA A 795 -22.81 -1.70 8.56
C ALA A 795 -22.65 -0.59 9.59
N ALA A 796 -21.49 -0.54 10.27
CA ALA A 796 -21.23 0.43 11.34
C ALA A 796 -21.32 1.88 10.84
N ALA A 797 -20.87 2.16 9.61
CA ALA A 797 -21.00 3.46 8.99
C ALA A 797 -22.46 3.86 8.75
N GLY A 798 -23.26 2.95 8.18
CA GLY A 798 -24.68 3.19 7.94
C GLY A 798 -25.49 3.33 9.24
N GLU A 799 -25.21 2.54 10.27
CA GLU A 799 -25.85 2.69 11.59
C GLU A 799 -25.46 4.01 12.27
N LEU A 800 -24.18 4.40 12.20
CA LEU A 800 -23.74 5.68 12.77
C LEU A 800 -24.42 6.86 12.05
N ALA A 801 -24.46 6.83 10.71
CA ALA A 801 -25.14 7.86 9.93
C ALA A 801 -26.65 7.88 10.21
N THR A 802 -27.27 6.73 10.46
CA THR A 802 -28.67 6.62 10.88
C THR A 802 -28.89 7.28 12.24
N ALA A 803 -28.05 6.95 13.23
CA ALA A 803 -28.11 7.56 14.56
C ALA A 803 -27.85 9.09 14.55
N MET A 804 -27.09 9.59 13.57
CA MET A 804 -26.88 11.02 13.32
C MET A 804 -28.02 11.69 12.53
N GLY A 805 -29.06 10.94 12.13
CA GLY A 805 -30.20 11.48 11.38
C GLY A 805 -29.90 11.78 9.92
N ILE A 806 -28.90 11.13 9.30
CA ILE A 806 -28.44 11.42 7.93
C ILE A 806 -29.14 10.53 6.90
N THR A 807 -29.35 9.25 7.21
CA THR A 807 -29.93 8.30 6.25
C THR A 807 -31.46 8.36 6.20
N GLY A 808 -32.10 8.73 7.32
CA GLY A 808 -33.55 8.62 7.51
C GLY A 808 -34.05 7.16 7.67
N TRP A 809 -33.15 6.20 7.92
CA TRP A 809 -33.50 4.79 8.04
C TRP A 809 -33.94 4.39 9.45
N PRO A 810 -34.69 3.28 9.60
CA PRO A 810 -34.82 2.59 10.89
C PRO A 810 -33.49 1.94 11.32
N ASP A 811 -33.27 1.87 12.64
CA ASP A 811 -32.13 1.15 13.23
C ASP A 811 -32.03 -0.29 12.71
N GLY A 812 -30.80 -0.73 12.41
CA GLY A 812 -30.52 -2.08 11.94
C GLY A 812 -30.65 -2.27 10.42
N THR A 813 -31.10 -1.26 9.66
CA THR A 813 -31.20 -1.33 8.19
C THR A 813 -29.84 -1.61 7.55
N ALA A 814 -28.80 -0.85 7.93
CA ALA A 814 -27.46 -1.00 7.37
C ALA A 814 -26.81 -2.33 7.78
N THR A 815 -27.01 -2.74 9.04
CA THR A 815 -26.53 -4.02 9.59
C THR A 815 -27.14 -5.20 8.84
N THR A 816 -28.44 -5.15 8.57
CA THR A 816 -29.15 -6.20 7.83
C THR A 816 -28.66 -6.26 6.39
N ALA A 817 -28.55 -5.11 5.72
CA ALA A 817 -28.03 -4.99 4.37
C ALA A 817 -26.62 -5.60 4.22
N ALA A 818 -25.69 -5.21 5.08
CA ALA A 818 -24.33 -5.74 5.08
C ALA A 818 -24.27 -7.24 5.36
N ARG A 819 -25.14 -7.75 6.24
CA ARG A 819 -25.21 -9.19 6.54
C ARG A 819 -25.73 -10.00 5.36
N VAL A 820 -26.76 -9.51 4.67
CA VAL A 820 -27.29 -10.13 3.45
C VAL A 820 -26.19 -10.20 2.38
N CYS A 821 -25.48 -9.10 2.14
CA CYS A 821 -24.39 -9.08 1.16
C CYS A 821 -23.19 -9.95 1.58
N LEU A 822 -22.84 -10.00 2.87
CA LEU A 822 -21.81 -10.90 3.39
C LEU A 822 -22.20 -12.37 3.18
N ASN A 823 -23.45 -12.73 3.48
CA ASN A 823 -23.95 -14.08 3.28
C ASN A 823 -23.95 -14.48 1.79
N ALA A 824 -24.37 -13.58 0.90
CA ALA A 824 -24.28 -13.80 -0.54
C ALA A 824 -22.83 -14.02 -0.98
N TRP A 825 -21.88 -13.21 -0.48
CA TRP A 825 -20.46 -13.42 -0.74
C TRP A 825 -19.93 -14.77 -0.19
N MET A 826 -20.35 -15.18 1.02
CA MET A 826 -19.92 -16.46 1.61
C MET A 826 -20.49 -17.68 0.88
N ASN A 827 -21.74 -17.61 0.41
CA ASN A 827 -22.39 -18.70 -0.32
C ASN A 827 -21.67 -18.99 -1.64
N GLU A 828 -21.37 -17.94 -2.41
CA GLU A 828 -20.64 -18.06 -3.67
C GLU A 828 -19.21 -18.54 -3.48
N ARG A 829 -18.67 -18.32 -2.28
CA ARG A 829 -17.36 -18.82 -1.89
C ARG A 829 -17.38 -20.32 -1.51
N GLY A 830 -18.53 -20.97 -1.40
CA GLY A 830 -18.63 -22.34 -0.89
C GLY A 830 -18.55 -22.44 0.65
N GLY A 831 -18.88 -21.36 1.35
CA GLY A 831 -18.98 -21.32 2.82
C GLY A 831 -17.78 -20.67 3.54
N VAL A 832 -17.72 -20.89 4.85
CA VAL A 832 -16.75 -20.23 5.76
C VAL A 832 -15.36 -20.91 5.74
N GLY A 833 -15.25 -22.07 5.08
CA GLY A 833 -14.03 -22.87 4.94
C GLY A 833 -13.03 -22.29 3.92
N ASN A 834 -11.82 -22.87 3.89
CA ASN A 834 -10.81 -22.50 2.89
C ASN A 834 -11.17 -23.09 1.51
N PHE A 835 -11.30 -22.22 0.51
CA PHE A 835 -11.56 -22.48 -0.92
C PHE A 835 -10.65 -23.54 -1.56
N GLU A 836 -9.47 -23.79 -0.97
CA GLU A 836 -8.56 -24.84 -1.44
C GLU A 836 -9.22 -26.23 -1.37
N GLY A 837 -10.04 -26.54 -0.35
CA GLY A 837 -10.42 -27.93 -0.10
C GLY A 837 -11.42 -28.53 -1.09
N ASP A 838 -12.45 -27.78 -1.49
CA ASP A 838 -13.45 -28.27 -2.45
C ASP A 838 -12.89 -28.26 -3.88
N ALA A 839 -12.06 -27.26 -4.22
CA ALA A 839 -11.33 -27.22 -5.48
C ALA A 839 -10.37 -28.42 -5.63
N ILE A 840 -9.70 -28.82 -4.55
CA ILE A 840 -8.85 -30.02 -4.52
C ILE A 840 -9.65 -31.29 -4.86
N VAL A 841 -10.81 -31.49 -4.24
CA VAL A 841 -11.66 -32.67 -4.48
C VAL A 841 -12.23 -32.65 -5.89
N SER A 842 -12.75 -31.51 -6.35
CA SER A 842 -13.29 -31.36 -7.70
C SER A 842 -12.24 -31.63 -8.78
N ARG A 843 -11.00 -31.17 -8.56
CA ARG A 843 -9.88 -31.40 -9.47
C ARG A 843 -9.54 -32.89 -9.57
N LEU A 844 -9.48 -33.58 -8.43
CA LEU A 844 -9.23 -35.02 -8.40
C LEU A 844 -10.35 -35.80 -9.10
N ARG A 845 -11.62 -35.46 -8.81
CA ARG A 845 -12.79 -36.07 -9.43
C ARG A 845 -12.74 -35.97 -10.96
N GLN A 846 -12.51 -34.76 -11.50
CA GLN A 846 -12.42 -34.55 -12.96
C GLN A 846 -11.32 -35.39 -13.62
N VAL A 847 -10.18 -35.56 -12.94
CA VAL A 847 -9.08 -36.40 -13.46
C VAL A 847 -9.49 -37.86 -13.49
N ILE A 848 -10.15 -38.36 -12.44
CA ILE A 848 -10.60 -39.76 -12.38
C ILE A 848 -11.73 -40.02 -13.37
N GLU A 849 -12.72 -39.13 -13.51
CA GLU A 849 -13.81 -39.27 -14.49
C GLU A 849 -13.27 -39.27 -15.92
N ARG A 850 -12.33 -38.37 -16.25
CA ARG A 850 -11.82 -38.22 -17.61
C ARG A 850 -10.77 -39.26 -17.99
N PHE A 851 -9.95 -39.68 -17.04
CA PHE A 851 -8.76 -40.49 -17.32
C PHE A 851 -8.69 -41.82 -16.56
N GLY A 852 -9.68 -42.11 -15.70
CA GLY A 852 -9.70 -43.27 -14.81
C GLY A 852 -9.64 -44.63 -15.51
N GLU A 853 -10.00 -44.69 -16.79
CA GLU A 853 -9.92 -45.91 -17.61
C GLU A 853 -8.76 -45.92 -18.60
N SER A 854 -8.33 -44.74 -19.04
CA SER A 854 -7.40 -44.58 -20.17
C SER A 854 -5.95 -44.37 -19.74
N ARG A 855 -5.72 -43.74 -18.58
CA ARG A 855 -4.37 -43.41 -18.07
C ARG A 855 -3.97 -44.16 -16.80
N PHE A 856 -4.80 -45.09 -16.35
CA PHE A 856 -4.48 -46.02 -15.26
C PHE A 856 -4.39 -47.45 -15.76
N THR A 857 -3.25 -48.10 -15.56
CA THR A 857 -3.10 -49.51 -15.94
C THR A 857 -3.90 -50.39 -14.99
N ARG A 858 -4.72 -51.29 -15.54
CA ARG A 858 -5.53 -52.21 -14.74
C ARG A 858 -4.65 -53.20 -13.98
N TRP A 859 -4.97 -53.40 -12.71
CA TRP A 859 -4.28 -54.29 -11.79
C TRP A 859 -5.24 -55.40 -11.36
N GLU A 860 -5.38 -56.45 -12.19
CA GLU A 860 -6.44 -57.46 -12.04
C GLU A 860 -6.04 -58.70 -11.19
N SER A 861 -4.75 -58.95 -10.88
CA SER A 861 -4.36 -59.94 -9.86
C SER A 861 -2.87 -59.86 -9.46
N ALA A 862 -2.50 -60.50 -8.33
CA ALA A 862 -1.12 -60.55 -7.82
C ALA A 862 -0.15 -61.39 -8.68
N ALA A 863 -0.68 -62.18 -9.64
CA ALA A 863 0.08 -63.00 -10.57
C ALA A 863 0.07 -62.47 -12.01
N ALA A 864 -0.51 -61.28 -12.25
CA ALA A 864 -0.59 -60.70 -13.58
C ALA A 864 0.82 -60.37 -14.11
N LYS A 865 1.37 -61.27 -14.93
CA LYS A 865 2.34 -60.88 -15.96
C LYS A 865 1.63 -59.82 -16.81
N ILE A 866 2.32 -58.73 -17.10
CA ILE A 866 1.87 -57.77 -18.10
C ILE A 866 1.57 -58.60 -19.35
N ASP A 867 0.32 -58.66 -19.78
CA ASP A 867 -0.03 -59.25 -21.06
C ASP A 867 0.76 -58.48 -22.13
N GLU A 868 1.73 -59.14 -22.78
CA GLU A 868 2.51 -58.54 -23.86
C GLU A 868 1.64 -58.16 -25.07
N HIS A 869 0.39 -58.62 -25.09
CA HIS A 869 -0.64 -58.31 -26.09
C HIS A 869 -1.74 -57.36 -25.57
N GLY A 870 -1.65 -56.88 -24.32
CA GLY A 870 -2.59 -55.90 -23.76
C GLY A 870 -2.32 -54.47 -24.28
N PRO A 871 -3.36 -53.63 -24.45
CA PRO A 871 -3.18 -52.24 -24.88
C PRO A 871 -2.32 -51.47 -23.88
N ARG A 872 -1.22 -50.86 -24.36
CA ARG A 872 -0.33 -50.06 -23.52
C ARG A 872 -1.04 -48.78 -23.07
N THR A 873 -1.09 -48.55 -21.77
CA THR A 873 -1.55 -47.26 -21.20
C THR A 873 -0.59 -46.14 -21.62
N ILE A 874 -1.05 -45.25 -22.51
CA ILE A 874 -0.32 -44.07 -22.97
C ILE A 874 -0.38 -42.98 -21.90
N ASP A 875 0.73 -42.26 -21.69
CA ASP A 875 0.87 -41.22 -20.67
C ASP A 875 0.42 -41.67 -19.27
N ARG A 876 0.86 -42.81 -18.77
CA ARG A 876 0.32 -43.38 -17.51
C ARG A 876 0.39 -42.44 -16.28
N LEU A 877 -0.72 -42.25 -15.58
CA LEU A 877 -0.81 -41.56 -14.27
C LEU A 877 -0.56 -42.50 -13.09
N GLY A 878 -0.91 -43.78 -13.25
CA GLY A 878 -0.85 -44.76 -12.17
C GLY A 878 -1.47 -46.10 -12.52
N PHE A 879 -1.96 -46.79 -11.50
CA PHE A 879 -2.62 -48.10 -11.59
C PHE A 879 -4.02 -48.04 -10.98
N ARG A 880 -4.96 -48.82 -11.50
CA ARG A 880 -6.31 -48.98 -10.93
C ARG A 880 -6.49 -50.44 -10.51
N LYS A 881 -6.86 -50.68 -9.26
CA LYS A 881 -7.23 -52.00 -8.75
C LYS A 881 -8.73 -52.02 -8.52
N THR A 882 -9.40 -53.00 -9.08
CA THR A 882 -10.84 -53.22 -8.95
C THR A 882 -11.06 -54.37 -7.98
N MET A 883 -11.89 -54.18 -6.96
CA MET A 883 -12.25 -55.21 -5.99
C MET A 883 -13.77 -55.39 -5.98
N GLU A 884 -14.20 -56.64 -6.16
CA GLU A 884 -15.61 -57.05 -6.08
C GLU A 884 -15.94 -57.46 -4.64
N HIS A 885 -17.05 -56.97 -4.14
CA HIS A 885 -17.62 -57.28 -2.83
C HIS A 885 -19.00 -57.93 -3.05
N GLY A 886 -19.26 -59.03 -2.36
CA GLY A 886 -20.59 -59.65 -2.34
C GLY A 886 -21.40 -59.15 -1.15
N LEU A 887 -22.61 -58.62 -1.39
CA LEU A 887 -23.59 -58.34 -0.36
C LEU A 887 -24.93 -59.01 -0.75
N GLY A 888 -25.21 -60.18 -0.20
CA GLY A 888 -26.35 -61.01 -0.62
C GLY A 888 -26.20 -61.50 -2.06
N ASP A 889 -27.25 -61.39 -2.87
CA ASP A 889 -27.24 -61.75 -4.31
C ASP A 889 -26.66 -60.64 -5.22
N SER A 890 -26.15 -59.54 -4.65
CA SER A 890 -25.61 -58.39 -5.39
C SER A 890 -24.08 -58.31 -5.27
N LEU A 891 -23.42 -58.12 -6.42
CA LEU A 891 -21.99 -57.83 -6.53
C LEU A 891 -21.79 -56.31 -6.66
N HIS A 892 -20.99 -55.72 -5.76
CA HIS A 892 -20.58 -54.32 -5.80
C HIS A 892 -19.08 -54.21 -6.07
N THR A 893 -18.64 -53.16 -6.78
CA THR A 893 -17.29 -53.10 -7.32
C THR A 893 -16.61 -51.78 -6.97
N THR A 894 -15.65 -51.85 -6.05
CA THR A 894 -14.87 -50.68 -5.63
C THR A 894 -13.59 -50.53 -6.46
N ASN A 895 -13.25 -49.30 -6.84
CA ASN A 895 -12.03 -48.99 -7.58
C ASN A 895 -11.06 -48.18 -6.71
N THR A 896 -9.86 -48.71 -6.51
CA THR A 896 -8.75 -47.99 -5.84
C THR A 896 -7.73 -47.51 -6.87
N TYR A 897 -7.37 -46.23 -6.83
CA TYR A 897 -6.40 -45.64 -7.74
C TYR A 897 -5.06 -45.40 -7.03
N TYR A 898 -3.98 -45.88 -7.63
CA TYR A 898 -2.60 -45.75 -7.15
C TYR A 898 -1.87 -44.78 -8.07
N VAL A 899 -1.78 -43.51 -7.67
CA VAL A 899 -1.17 -42.46 -8.50
C VAL A 899 0.31 -42.32 -8.21
N LEU A 900 1.13 -42.20 -9.26
CA LEU A 900 2.58 -42.00 -9.13
C LEU A 900 2.91 -40.59 -8.60
N PRO A 901 4.01 -40.40 -7.85
CA PRO A 901 4.26 -39.15 -7.14
C PRO A 901 4.49 -37.95 -8.05
N GLU A 902 5.16 -38.17 -9.19
CA GLU A 902 5.43 -37.12 -10.16
C GLU A 902 4.11 -36.66 -10.81
N SER A 903 3.30 -37.59 -11.33
CA SER A 903 1.97 -37.31 -11.88
C SER A 903 1.04 -36.61 -10.88
N TRP A 904 1.08 -37.01 -9.61
CA TRP A 904 0.32 -36.36 -8.53
C TRP A 904 0.68 -34.87 -8.41
N ARG A 905 1.98 -34.54 -8.46
CA ARG A 905 2.49 -33.18 -8.26
C ARG A 905 2.47 -32.32 -9.53
N SER A 906 2.98 -32.83 -10.64
CA SER A 906 3.24 -32.03 -11.84
C SER A 906 2.11 -32.05 -12.85
N GLU A 907 1.09 -32.90 -12.65
CA GLU A 907 -0.02 -33.04 -13.58
C GLU A 907 -1.39 -32.87 -12.91
N ILE A 908 -1.74 -33.72 -11.94
CA ILE A 908 -3.07 -33.69 -11.29
C ILE A 908 -3.25 -32.39 -10.50
N PHE A 909 -2.30 -32.11 -9.60
CA PHE A 909 -2.31 -30.93 -8.73
C PHE A 909 -1.23 -29.91 -9.10
N ARG A 910 -0.93 -29.80 -10.40
CA ARG A 910 0.03 -28.82 -10.92
C ARG A 910 -0.35 -27.41 -10.45
N GLY A 911 0.61 -26.70 -9.87
CA GLY A 911 0.42 -25.33 -9.37
C GLY A 911 -0.19 -25.24 -7.96
N MET A 912 -0.58 -26.37 -7.35
CA MET A 912 -1.13 -26.41 -5.99
C MET A 912 -0.08 -26.81 -4.94
N ASN A 913 -0.30 -26.41 -3.69
CA ASN A 913 0.54 -26.84 -2.56
C ASN A 913 0.22 -28.29 -2.19
N ILE A 914 1.10 -29.22 -2.57
CA ILE A 914 0.91 -30.66 -2.37
C ILE A 914 0.76 -31.06 -0.90
N ASN A 915 1.39 -30.34 0.04
CA ASN A 915 1.21 -30.64 1.46
C ASN A 915 -0.20 -30.30 1.94
N ALA A 916 -0.76 -29.17 1.47
CA ALA A 916 -2.14 -28.77 1.76
C ALA A 916 -3.15 -29.71 1.10
N VAL A 917 -2.92 -30.06 -0.18
CA VAL A 917 -3.70 -31.05 -0.94
C VAL A 917 -3.78 -32.38 -0.19
N ASN A 918 -2.63 -32.92 0.20
CA ASN A 918 -2.54 -34.21 0.87
C ASN A 918 -3.24 -34.18 2.23
N LYS A 919 -3.01 -33.12 3.02
CA LYS A 919 -3.65 -32.96 4.33
C LYS A 919 -5.17 -32.91 4.21
N GLU A 920 -5.68 -32.21 3.21
CA GLU A 920 -7.12 -32.08 2.98
C GLU A 920 -7.76 -33.38 2.48
N LEU A 921 -7.12 -34.07 1.54
CA LEU A 921 -7.64 -35.35 1.04
C LEU A 921 -7.59 -36.45 2.10
N ILE A 922 -6.59 -36.46 2.98
CA ILE A 922 -6.56 -37.35 4.16
C ILE A 922 -7.68 -36.99 5.12
N ARG A 923 -7.87 -35.69 5.43
CA ARG A 923 -8.94 -35.21 6.31
C ARG A 923 -10.33 -35.65 5.82
N ARG A 924 -10.55 -35.70 4.51
CA ARG A 924 -11.80 -36.12 3.87
C ARG A 924 -11.90 -37.64 3.64
N GLY A 925 -10.90 -38.43 4.03
CA GLY A 925 -10.89 -39.88 3.83
C GLY A 925 -10.73 -40.32 2.36
N VAL A 926 -10.39 -39.40 1.45
CA VAL A 926 -10.21 -39.69 0.01
C VAL A 926 -8.85 -40.33 -0.27
N LEU A 927 -7.82 -39.88 0.46
CA LEU A 927 -6.45 -40.36 0.34
C LEU A 927 -6.07 -41.20 1.57
N GLU A 928 -5.59 -42.42 1.34
CA GLU A 928 -5.08 -43.30 2.41
C GLU A 928 -3.62 -42.92 2.78
N PRO A 929 -3.34 -42.61 4.06
CA PRO A 929 -1.99 -42.38 4.53
C PRO A 929 -1.22 -43.69 4.71
N GLY A 930 0.10 -43.64 4.53
CA GLY A 930 0.99 -44.78 4.73
C GLY A 930 1.20 -45.12 6.21
N PRO A 931 1.70 -46.34 6.52
CA PRO A 931 2.03 -46.76 7.89
C PRO A 931 3.09 -45.88 8.58
N ASP A 932 3.89 -45.16 7.79
CA ASP A 932 4.90 -44.20 8.23
C ASP A 932 4.32 -42.80 8.52
N GLY A 933 3.00 -42.64 8.49
CA GLY A 933 2.29 -41.37 8.69
C GLY A 933 2.41 -40.40 7.52
N LYS A 934 3.04 -40.80 6.40
CA LYS A 934 3.19 -39.95 5.20
C LYS A 934 1.98 -40.11 4.29
N ALA A 935 1.71 -39.08 3.49
CA ALA A 935 0.57 -39.08 2.56
C ALA A 935 0.71 -40.05 1.36
N SER A 936 1.89 -40.59 1.10
CA SER A 936 2.11 -41.62 0.07
C SER A 936 2.49 -42.96 0.72
N CYS A 937 2.03 -44.05 0.13
CA CYS A 937 2.27 -45.42 0.59
C CYS A 937 3.33 -46.11 -0.26
N ALA A 938 4.18 -46.96 0.34
CA ALA A 938 5.05 -47.86 -0.42
C ALA A 938 4.24 -49.09 -0.87
N VAL A 939 4.04 -49.25 -2.18
CA VAL A 939 3.22 -50.29 -2.79
C VAL A 939 4.02 -51.01 -3.87
N ARG A 940 3.96 -52.34 -3.91
CA ARG A 940 4.57 -53.13 -4.98
C ARG A 940 3.65 -53.13 -6.20
N LEU A 941 3.97 -52.29 -7.18
CA LEU A 941 3.19 -52.12 -8.40
C LEU A 941 3.58 -53.14 -9.49
N PRO A 942 2.61 -53.63 -10.30
CA PRO A 942 2.89 -54.50 -11.43
C PRO A 942 3.90 -53.88 -12.40
N GLY A 943 4.97 -54.61 -12.74
CA GLY A 943 5.98 -54.17 -13.71
C GLY A 943 6.97 -53.08 -13.26
N LEU A 944 6.73 -52.42 -12.12
CA LEU A 944 7.59 -51.33 -11.61
C LEU A 944 8.21 -51.62 -10.23
N GLY A 945 7.88 -52.76 -9.63
CA GLY A 945 8.37 -53.12 -8.30
C GLY A 945 7.80 -52.21 -7.21
N THR A 946 8.51 -52.09 -6.09
CA THR A 946 8.07 -51.25 -4.97
C THR A 946 8.26 -49.77 -5.30
N GLN A 947 7.17 -49.01 -5.29
CA GLN A 947 7.13 -47.57 -5.57
C GLN A 947 6.34 -46.84 -4.47
N ARG A 948 6.61 -45.56 -4.27
CA ARG A 948 5.72 -44.72 -3.46
C ARG A 948 4.55 -44.25 -4.32
N CYS A 949 3.33 -44.34 -3.83
CA CYS A 949 2.12 -43.94 -4.55
C CYS A 949 1.14 -43.22 -3.62
N TYR A 950 0.31 -42.36 -4.19
CA TYR A 950 -0.85 -41.80 -3.50
C TYR A 950 -2.05 -42.72 -3.75
N VAL A 951 -2.65 -43.24 -2.67
CA VAL A 951 -3.69 -44.26 -2.74
C VAL A 951 -5.06 -43.62 -2.52
N VAL A 952 -5.84 -43.51 -3.58
CA VAL A 952 -7.17 -42.90 -3.58
C VAL A 952 -8.22 -44.01 -3.49
N LYS A 953 -8.94 -44.07 -2.36
CA LYS A 953 -9.89 -45.15 -2.04
C LYS A 953 -11.33 -44.86 -2.47
N THR A 954 -11.76 -43.61 -2.29
CA THR A 954 -13.15 -43.21 -2.47
C THR A 954 -13.17 -41.95 -3.31
N VAL A 955 -13.86 -41.98 -4.45
CA VAL A 955 -14.08 -40.77 -5.27
C VAL A 955 -15.37 -40.12 -4.76
N PRO A 956 -15.34 -38.92 -4.17
CA PRO A 956 -16.56 -38.31 -3.64
C PRO A 956 -17.55 -38.07 -4.77
N GLY A 957 -18.79 -38.58 -4.66
CA GLY A 957 -19.90 -38.30 -5.58
C GLY A 957 -20.16 -39.33 -6.69
N THR A 958 -19.42 -40.44 -6.78
CA THR A 958 -19.75 -41.56 -7.69
C THR A 958 -20.63 -42.63 -7.05
N ASP A 959 -20.74 -42.64 -5.70
CA ASP A 959 -21.33 -43.76 -4.95
C ASP A 959 -22.26 -43.32 -3.81
N GLU A 960 -23.34 -42.59 -4.13
CA GLU A 960 -24.47 -42.51 -3.18
C GLU A 960 -25.22 -43.84 -3.05
N SER A 961 -25.02 -44.81 -3.95
CA SER A 961 -25.57 -46.17 -3.82
C SER A 961 -24.67 -47.15 -3.05
N GLU A 962 -23.33 -46.97 -3.02
CA GLU A 962 -22.45 -47.94 -2.34
C GLU A 962 -22.23 -47.63 -0.84
N ALA A 963 -22.47 -46.40 -0.40
CA ALA A 963 -22.36 -46.04 1.03
C ALA A 963 -23.53 -46.54 1.91
N GLN A 964 -24.64 -46.99 1.32
CA GLN A 964 -25.75 -47.62 2.05
C GLN A 964 -25.58 -49.15 2.20
N ALA A 965 -24.56 -49.74 1.57
CA ALA A 965 -24.33 -51.17 1.51
C ALA A 965 -23.13 -51.66 2.36
N ALA A 966 -22.40 -50.75 3.01
CA ALA A 966 -21.31 -51.04 3.97
C ALA A 966 -21.72 -50.53 5.36
#